data_AF-A0A562LSS4-F1
#
_entry.id   AF-A0A562LSS4-F1
#
_cell.length_a   1.000
_cell.length_b   1.000
_cell.length_c   1.000
_cell.angle_alpha   90.00
_cell.angle_beta   90.00
_cell.angle_gamma   90.00
#
_symmetry.space_group_name_H-M   'P 1'
#
loop_
_entity.id
_entity.type
_entity.pdbx_description
1 polymer ?
#
loop_
_entity_poly.entity_id
_entity_poly.type
_entity_poly.pdbx_seq_one_letter_code
_entity_poly.pdbx_strand_id
1 'polypeptide(L)'
;MAMHCFSMRNRRPAGFSLIEVMVAVVVLATGLLALAALQGALARNSADAKARGAIMAALNSRMNDIRQAPPAAGQTWTTADAWVGAAAIQAGASDLKVEETVATYRWNGTGYVTTAVTNPPSSFTRASLEATWKAANGDSRVLGLTSDVSGRIYGDGSGYPVPDPTGSASKRPIVRQGNPSNTPGVIPIVTGNQATAASNPQPIIVGASEGVRVGTSFDVLNYIPEGSTAQITKRFETQVIKCRCSYGAGGGYTVAGAAQWPAVWDGSTYATYEGTGNPAGVAANAGEDPDYVGKGKKGSGRLQSEQCTECCRDHHDLASNTNLESRYDPEATAVGKFNEAGGVLTATSSGAYVAACRVMKLDGIWKTTADTYQRHYGLLETLSVGGVQAKSGIPTSSATSAYQTFVKDFLSQYTSALTPPAIDAQTMFDESARGLNAPATVTIAAASTSDYRYLHGRGLYLDYLGSAARQAIGTCSGKTGVAYTECVLPILPFTTINLTEMARWTASDTTVLNVNSTKALSFNVTEPFGGRTAGIKTGTANNNSVMRTSNSGVAVSDDIIGAVDTNGDGATLSDSQSFQVGAGTPDPGPGTGDKILVAISGGSSSATPKFDLLDDDNVNCTFDEEEKAWSCPSDSTLPVEGTLTLSGYNLETLADYTFNPTSTAGCTRQVGDNGSISSPNVTIGRPQFTNYEVLSVTGGGTPEDPFIVTDDGKSAESTKVTLSAIPKYVKSPRSGLIQVTLQQTGSPTQATLLSCVYKKNGSNATIVSISWTKPWL
;
A
#
# COMPACT_ATOMS: atom_id res chain seq x y z
N MET A 1 -12.14 -45.38 79.77
CA MET A 1 -11.86 -46.75 80.29
C MET A 1 -11.46 -47.59 79.07
N ALA A 2 -10.26 -48.14 78.89
CA ALA A 2 -9.11 -48.34 79.75
C ALA A 2 -7.81 -48.23 78.91
N MET A 3 -6.77 -47.79 79.61
CA MET A 3 -5.37 -47.69 79.25
C MET A 3 -4.74 -49.09 79.16
N HIS A 4 -3.95 -49.39 78.12
CA HIS A 4 -2.96 -50.46 78.17
C HIS A 4 -1.62 -50.01 77.58
N CYS A 5 -0.68 -49.89 78.51
CA CYS A 5 0.74 -49.67 78.31
C CYS A 5 1.40 -50.99 77.89
N PHE A 6 2.25 -50.99 76.85
CA PHE A 6 3.22 -52.06 76.63
C PHE A 6 4.55 -51.54 76.09
N SER A 7 5.53 -51.51 77.00
CA SER A 7 6.88 -52.05 76.85
C SER A 7 7.73 -51.60 75.64
N MET A 8 8.60 -50.60 75.88
CA MET A 8 9.84 -50.43 75.13
C MET A 8 10.70 -51.70 75.23
N ARG A 9 10.86 -52.41 74.10
CA ARG A 9 11.84 -53.48 73.93
C ARG A 9 12.95 -52.96 73.03
N ASN A 10 14.16 -52.87 73.58
CA ASN A 10 15.42 -52.65 72.85
C ASN A 10 15.52 -53.61 71.66
N ARG A 11 15.22 -53.13 70.45
CA ARG A 11 15.62 -53.83 69.21
C ARG A 11 17.07 -53.46 68.93
N ARG A 12 17.94 -54.45 69.08
CA ARG A 12 19.33 -54.39 68.61
C ARG A 12 19.32 -54.00 67.13
N PRO A 13 20.23 -53.12 66.65
CA PRO A 13 20.36 -52.86 65.22
C PRO A 13 20.71 -54.19 64.55
N ALA A 14 19.81 -54.70 63.71
CA ALA A 14 20.13 -55.82 62.82
C ALA A 14 21.14 -55.26 61.83
N GLY A 15 22.40 -55.69 61.94
CA GLY A 15 23.44 -55.33 60.98
C GLY A 15 23.00 -55.74 59.58
N PHE A 16 23.22 -54.86 58.61
CA PHE A 16 22.96 -55.12 57.20
C PHE A 16 23.65 -56.42 56.77
N SER A 17 22.88 -57.35 56.19
CA SER A 17 23.45 -58.57 55.63
C SER A 17 24.32 -58.20 54.43
N LEU A 18 25.52 -58.76 54.34
CA LEU A 18 26.49 -58.50 53.26
C LEU A 18 25.89 -58.80 51.86
N ILE A 19 24.90 -59.70 51.79
CA ILE A 19 24.12 -60.03 50.59
C ILE A 19 23.26 -58.84 50.12
N GLU A 20 22.65 -58.10 51.04
CA GLU A 20 21.77 -56.97 50.72
C GLU A 20 22.56 -55.81 50.10
N VAL A 21 23.77 -55.58 50.62
CA VAL A 21 24.72 -54.60 50.06
C VAL A 21 25.20 -55.03 48.68
N MET A 22 25.50 -56.32 48.45
CA MET A 22 25.91 -56.81 47.13
C MET A 22 24.79 -56.68 46.08
N VAL A 23 23.54 -57.03 46.44
CA VAL A 23 22.39 -56.88 45.52
C VAL A 23 22.14 -55.40 45.20
N ALA A 24 22.24 -54.51 46.19
CA ALA A 24 22.11 -53.07 45.98
C ALA A 24 23.18 -52.51 45.02
N VAL A 25 24.43 -52.97 45.15
CA VAL A 25 25.53 -52.56 44.24
C VAL A 25 25.28 -53.06 42.81
N VAL A 26 24.79 -54.29 42.62
CA VAL A 26 24.49 -54.82 41.28
C VAL A 26 23.32 -54.07 40.61
N VAL A 27 22.26 -53.76 41.35
CA VAL A 27 21.13 -52.98 40.84
C VAL A 27 21.54 -51.55 40.51
N LEU A 28 22.39 -50.93 41.34
CA LEU A 28 22.91 -49.59 41.10
C LEU A 28 23.87 -49.57 39.89
N ALA A 29 24.74 -50.58 39.75
CA ALA A 29 25.64 -50.70 38.61
C ALA A 29 24.88 -50.90 37.28
N THR A 30 23.84 -51.73 37.26
CA THR A 30 23.00 -51.92 36.06
C THR A 30 22.17 -50.67 35.74
N GLY A 31 21.65 -49.98 36.76
CA GLY A 31 20.97 -48.69 36.61
C GLY A 31 21.86 -47.60 36.02
N LEU A 32 23.10 -47.48 36.49
CA LEU A 32 24.09 -46.53 35.94
C LEU A 32 24.51 -46.87 34.51
N LEU A 33 24.64 -48.16 34.17
CA LEU A 33 24.94 -48.59 32.80
C LEU A 33 23.79 -48.28 31.84
N ALA A 34 22.55 -48.52 32.26
CA ALA A 34 21.36 -48.19 31.48
C ALA A 34 21.20 -46.68 31.27
N LEU A 35 21.49 -45.88 32.29
CA LEU A 35 21.48 -44.41 32.20
C LEU A 35 22.56 -43.90 31.22
N ALA A 36 23.76 -44.46 31.28
CA ALA A 36 24.84 -44.11 30.35
C ALA A 36 24.48 -44.47 28.89
N ALA A 37 23.85 -45.62 28.66
CA ALA A 37 23.36 -46.02 27.35
C ALA A 37 22.27 -45.08 26.83
N LEU A 38 21.33 -44.67 27.68
CA LEU A 38 20.28 -43.70 27.34
C LEU A 38 20.85 -42.30 27.04
N GLN A 39 21.79 -41.82 27.87
CA GLN A 39 22.48 -40.55 27.64
C GLN A 39 23.27 -40.56 26.33
N GLY A 40 23.93 -41.68 26.01
CA GLY A 40 24.60 -41.87 24.72
C GLY A 40 23.64 -41.88 23.53
N ALA A 41 22.49 -42.54 23.66
CA ALA A 41 21.46 -42.57 22.62
C ALA A 41 20.84 -41.18 22.38
N LEU A 42 20.53 -40.44 23.45
CA LEU A 42 20.00 -39.07 23.35
C LEU A 42 21.00 -38.11 22.72
N ALA A 43 22.28 -38.18 23.09
CA ALA A 43 23.32 -37.36 22.48
C ALA A 43 23.49 -37.64 20.98
N ARG A 44 23.45 -38.92 20.57
CA ARG A 44 23.52 -39.32 19.15
C ARG A 44 22.29 -38.88 18.36
N ASN A 45 21.09 -39.03 18.92
CA ASN A 45 19.86 -38.61 18.28
C ASN A 45 19.78 -37.08 18.15
N SER A 46 20.27 -36.34 19.15
CA SER A 46 20.38 -34.88 19.10
C SER A 46 21.37 -34.43 18.03
N ALA A 47 22.51 -35.10 17.89
CA ALA A 47 23.49 -34.84 16.84
C ALA A 47 22.91 -35.14 15.43
N ASP A 48 22.20 -36.26 15.24
CA ASP A 48 21.55 -36.59 13.96
C ASP A 48 20.46 -35.58 13.60
N ALA A 49 19.65 -35.13 14.57
CA ALA A 49 18.64 -34.09 14.35
C ALA A 49 19.27 -32.75 13.94
N LYS A 50 20.39 -32.35 14.58
CA LYS A 50 21.15 -31.15 14.21
C LYS A 50 21.71 -31.26 12.79
N ALA A 51 22.29 -32.40 12.44
CA ALA A 51 22.83 -32.66 11.11
C ALA A 51 21.74 -32.54 10.03
N ARG A 52 20.58 -33.16 10.24
CA ARG A 52 19.41 -33.04 9.34
C ARG A 52 18.95 -31.60 9.17
N GLY A 53 18.87 -30.83 10.26
CA GLY A 53 18.45 -29.43 10.22
C GLY A 53 19.39 -28.54 9.39
N ALA A 54 20.70 -28.69 9.60
CA ALA A 54 21.72 -27.94 8.86
C ALA A 54 21.73 -28.30 7.36
N ILE A 55 21.65 -29.60 7.05
CA ILE A 55 21.62 -30.08 5.66
C ILE A 55 20.33 -29.62 4.96
N MET A 56 19.16 -29.71 5.62
CA MET A 56 17.89 -29.23 5.06
C MET A 56 17.91 -27.73 4.76
N ALA A 57 18.51 -26.92 5.63
CA ALA A 57 18.65 -25.48 5.40
C ALA A 57 19.52 -25.19 4.16
N ALA A 58 20.64 -25.92 3.99
CA ALA A 58 21.51 -25.80 2.82
C ALA A 58 20.80 -26.24 1.52
N LEU A 59 20.06 -27.35 1.55
CA LEU A 59 19.27 -27.82 0.41
C LEU A 59 18.18 -26.81 0.02
N ASN A 60 17.48 -26.23 1.00
CA ASN A 60 16.48 -25.19 0.74
C ASN A 60 17.08 -23.93 0.12
N SER A 61 18.26 -23.50 0.59
CA SER A 61 18.99 -22.37 0.00
C SER A 61 19.35 -22.66 -1.46
N ARG A 62 19.95 -23.82 -1.73
CA ARG A 62 20.33 -24.23 -3.09
C ARG A 62 19.10 -24.37 -4.01
N MET A 63 17.99 -24.89 -3.49
CA MET A 63 16.73 -24.98 -4.23
C MET A 63 16.16 -23.60 -4.56
N ASN A 64 16.36 -22.61 -3.70
CA ASN A 64 15.98 -21.23 -3.98
C ASN A 64 16.84 -20.60 -5.08
N ASP A 65 18.14 -20.92 -5.13
CA ASP A 65 19.03 -20.48 -6.22
C ASP A 65 18.59 -21.09 -7.55
N ILE A 66 18.26 -22.38 -7.56
CA ILE A 66 17.74 -23.09 -8.74
C ILE A 66 16.41 -22.49 -9.23
N ARG A 67 15.56 -22.00 -8.32
CA ARG A 67 14.30 -21.31 -8.69
C ARG A 67 14.54 -19.98 -9.40
N GLN A 68 15.60 -19.25 -9.02
CA GLN A 68 15.94 -17.97 -9.67
C GLN A 68 16.64 -18.19 -11.02
N ALA A 69 17.52 -19.18 -11.10
CA ALA A 69 18.27 -19.49 -12.31
C ALA A 69 18.56 -21.01 -12.36
N PRO A 70 17.70 -21.81 -13.01
CA PRO A 70 17.92 -23.25 -13.09
C PRO A 70 19.16 -23.56 -13.97
N PRO A 71 20.06 -24.44 -13.51
CA PRO A 71 21.24 -24.80 -14.30
C PRO A 71 20.87 -25.68 -15.49
N ALA A 72 21.73 -25.68 -16.51
CA ALA A 72 21.49 -26.42 -17.75
C ALA A 72 21.51 -27.96 -17.59
N ALA A 73 22.18 -28.45 -16.55
CA ALA A 73 22.28 -29.88 -16.24
C ALA A 73 22.43 -30.10 -14.74
N GLY A 74 22.08 -31.30 -14.28
CA GLY A 74 22.35 -31.74 -12.91
C GLY A 74 23.85 -31.88 -12.63
N GLN A 75 24.22 -31.83 -11.36
CA GLN A 75 25.60 -31.87 -10.90
C GLN A 75 25.71 -32.69 -9.60
N THR A 76 26.87 -33.30 -9.38
CA THR A 76 27.22 -33.84 -8.07
C THR A 76 28.06 -32.84 -7.30
N TRP A 77 27.64 -32.56 -6.06
CA TRP A 77 28.31 -31.66 -5.15
C TRP A 77 28.91 -32.43 -3.97
N THR A 78 30.08 -32.02 -3.53
CA THR A 78 30.84 -32.66 -2.45
C THR A 78 31.30 -31.63 -1.44
N THR A 79 31.89 -32.06 -0.34
CA THR A 79 32.45 -31.15 0.68
C THR A 79 33.57 -30.22 0.16
N ALA A 80 34.09 -30.44 -1.05
CA ALA A 80 34.99 -29.51 -1.72
C ALA A 80 34.28 -28.23 -2.22
N ASP A 81 32.97 -28.30 -2.44
CA ASP A 81 32.14 -27.18 -2.87
C ASP A 81 31.75 -26.32 -1.68
N ALA A 82 31.92 -24.99 -1.78
CA ALA A 82 31.82 -24.09 -0.62
C ALA A 82 30.50 -24.20 0.17
N TRP A 83 29.37 -24.38 -0.51
CA TRP A 83 28.06 -24.46 0.13
C TRP A 83 27.81 -25.81 0.81
N VAL A 84 28.24 -26.92 0.20
CA VAL A 84 28.16 -28.27 0.80
C VAL A 84 29.20 -28.43 1.91
N GLY A 85 30.40 -27.90 1.73
CA GLY A 85 31.45 -27.88 2.75
C GLY A 85 31.03 -27.09 4.00
N ALA A 86 30.37 -25.95 3.84
CA ALA A 86 29.80 -25.20 4.96
C ALA A 86 28.71 -26.00 5.69
N ALA A 87 27.81 -26.67 4.96
CA ALA A 87 26.78 -27.52 5.52
C ALA A 87 27.37 -28.74 6.25
N ALA A 88 28.40 -29.37 5.69
CA ALA A 88 29.14 -30.50 6.25
C ALA A 88 29.78 -30.13 7.59
N ILE A 89 30.40 -28.94 7.69
CA ILE A 89 31.01 -28.46 8.94
C ILE A 89 29.94 -28.18 10.00
N GLN A 90 28.82 -27.55 9.63
CA GLN A 90 27.73 -27.25 10.57
C GLN A 90 27.00 -28.51 11.06
N ALA A 91 26.89 -29.52 10.18
CA ALA A 91 26.27 -30.80 10.45
C ALA A 91 27.21 -31.81 11.14
N GLY A 92 28.52 -31.58 11.13
CA GLY A 92 29.51 -32.57 11.57
C GLY A 92 29.58 -33.79 10.65
N ALA A 93 29.27 -33.62 9.37
CA ALA A 93 29.11 -34.67 8.37
C ALA A 93 30.17 -34.52 7.26
N SER A 94 31.39 -34.98 7.52
CA SER A 94 32.55 -34.81 6.62
C SER A 94 32.43 -35.55 5.29
N ASP A 95 31.47 -36.46 5.16
CA ASP A 95 31.20 -37.25 3.96
C ASP A 95 29.91 -36.83 3.24
N LEU A 96 29.40 -35.62 3.54
CA LEU A 96 28.22 -35.08 2.89
C LEU A 96 28.42 -34.93 1.37
N LYS A 97 27.54 -35.57 0.61
CA LYS A 97 27.43 -35.47 -0.86
C LYS A 97 26.01 -35.06 -1.22
N VAL A 98 25.84 -34.17 -2.19
CA VAL A 98 24.52 -33.81 -2.74
C VAL A 98 24.47 -34.14 -4.23
N GLU A 99 23.49 -34.93 -4.64
CA GLU A 99 23.17 -35.17 -6.04
C GLU A 99 22.06 -34.22 -6.50
N GLU A 100 22.38 -33.34 -7.44
CA GLU A 100 21.45 -32.43 -8.10
C GLU A 100 21.05 -33.00 -9.45
N THR A 101 19.75 -33.15 -9.68
CA THR A 101 19.18 -33.53 -10.97
C THR A 101 18.24 -32.44 -11.45
N VAL A 102 18.36 -32.07 -12.73
CA VAL A 102 17.52 -31.06 -13.37
C VAL A 102 17.00 -31.63 -14.68
N ALA A 103 15.69 -31.64 -14.85
CA ALA A 103 15.05 -32.15 -16.06
C ALA A 103 13.87 -31.27 -16.47
N THR A 104 13.83 -30.86 -17.74
CA THR A 104 12.72 -30.09 -18.30
C THR A 104 11.69 -31.02 -18.92
N TYR A 105 10.49 -30.99 -18.38
CA TYR A 105 9.31 -31.71 -18.82
C TYR A 105 8.44 -30.81 -19.71
N ARG A 106 7.96 -31.35 -20.84
CA ARG A 106 7.12 -30.67 -21.82
C ARG A 106 5.90 -31.51 -22.12
N TRP A 107 4.74 -30.89 -22.22
CA TRP A 107 3.51 -31.59 -22.60
C TRP A 107 3.53 -31.93 -24.09
N ASN A 108 3.29 -33.20 -24.43
CA ASN A 108 3.27 -33.69 -25.82
C ASN A 108 1.85 -33.97 -26.36
N GLY A 109 0.80 -33.63 -25.62
CA GLY A 109 -0.60 -33.97 -25.96
C GLY A 109 -1.17 -35.13 -25.15
N THR A 110 -0.32 -36.01 -24.61
CA THR A 110 -0.72 -37.21 -23.84
C THR A 110 -0.09 -37.28 -22.45
N GLY A 111 1.08 -36.67 -22.27
CA GLY A 111 1.81 -36.67 -21.01
C GLY A 111 2.99 -35.71 -21.04
N TYR A 112 3.66 -35.59 -19.89
CA TYR A 112 4.91 -34.83 -19.77
C TYR A 112 6.11 -35.70 -20.13
N VAL A 113 6.91 -35.22 -21.09
CA VAL A 113 8.12 -35.91 -21.57
C VAL A 113 9.33 -34.99 -21.47
N THR A 114 10.52 -35.57 -21.32
CA THR A 114 11.79 -34.80 -21.26
C THR A 114 12.39 -34.50 -22.62
N THR A 115 11.86 -35.11 -23.69
CA THR A 115 12.27 -34.87 -25.08
C THR A 115 11.81 -33.50 -25.58
N ALA A 116 12.51 -32.97 -26.58
CA ALA A 116 12.13 -31.71 -27.21
C ALA A 116 10.76 -31.85 -27.89
N VAL A 117 9.85 -30.92 -27.60
CA VAL A 117 8.54 -30.78 -28.23
C VAL A 117 8.48 -29.38 -28.82
N THR A 118 8.08 -29.25 -30.08
CA THR A 118 7.90 -27.95 -30.74
C THR A 118 6.62 -27.29 -30.22
N ASN A 119 6.72 -26.10 -29.63
CA ASN A 119 5.60 -25.33 -29.05
C ASN A 119 4.71 -26.13 -28.08
N PRO A 120 5.26 -26.62 -26.94
CA PRO A 120 4.45 -27.33 -25.96
C PRO A 120 3.48 -26.35 -25.28
N PRO A 121 2.22 -26.75 -25.02
CA PRO A 121 1.23 -25.89 -24.35
C PRO A 121 1.54 -25.68 -22.86
N SER A 122 2.40 -26.52 -22.27
CA SER A 122 2.93 -26.33 -20.92
C SER A 122 4.31 -27.00 -20.80
N SER A 123 5.17 -26.41 -19.98
CA SER A 123 6.46 -27.00 -19.62
C SER A 123 6.91 -26.58 -18.22
N PHE A 124 7.62 -27.46 -17.54
CA PHE A 124 8.24 -27.18 -16.25
C PHE A 124 9.58 -27.90 -16.14
N THR A 125 10.48 -27.33 -15.37
CA THR A 125 11.76 -27.91 -14.99
C THR A 125 11.67 -28.45 -13.58
N ARG A 126 11.89 -29.74 -13.40
CA ARG A 126 12.00 -30.36 -12.08
C ARG A 126 13.46 -30.35 -11.66
N ALA A 127 13.70 -29.83 -10.47
CA ALA A 127 14.98 -29.95 -9.78
C ALA A 127 14.82 -30.84 -8.55
N SER A 128 15.74 -31.79 -8.38
CA SER A 128 15.81 -32.63 -7.19
C SER A 128 17.22 -32.60 -6.62
N LEU A 129 17.31 -32.39 -5.31
CA LEU A 129 18.54 -32.44 -4.53
C LEU A 129 18.45 -33.60 -3.56
N GLU A 130 19.41 -34.52 -3.60
CA GLU A 130 19.50 -35.64 -2.66
C GLU A 130 20.82 -35.56 -1.90
N ALA A 131 20.74 -35.28 -0.60
CA ALA A 131 21.90 -35.28 0.29
C ALA A 131 22.10 -36.67 0.92
N THR A 132 23.35 -37.14 0.92
CA THR A 132 23.78 -38.38 1.57
C THR A 132 24.95 -38.12 2.50
N TRP A 133 24.92 -38.66 3.73
CA TRP A 133 26.00 -38.55 4.71
C TRP A 133 25.96 -39.70 5.73
N LYS A 134 27.02 -39.89 6.52
CA LYS A 134 27.01 -40.84 7.65
C LYS A 134 26.64 -40.16 8.96
N ALA A 135 25.72 -40.78 9.69
CA ALA A 135 25.41 -40.40 11.06
C ALA A 135 26.57 -40.79 12.01
N ALA A 136 26.54 -40.27 13.24
CA ALA A 136 27.58 -40.51 14.25
C ALA A 136 27.79 -41.99 14.63
N ASN A 137 26.87 -42.88 14.27
CA ASN A 137 26.96 -44.33 14.45
C ASN A 137 27.49 -45.08 13.21
N GLY A 138 27.80 -44.38 12.12
CA GLY A 138 28.27 -44.94 10.85
C GLY A 138 27.17 -45.28 9.84
N ASP A 139 25.89 -45.12 10.20
CA ASP A 139 24.76 -45.40 9.30
C ASP A 139 24.65 -44.34 8.20
N SER A 140 24.36 -44.76 6.97
CA SER A 140 24.05 -43.85 5.88
C SER A 140 22.68 -43.19 6.10
N ARG A 141 22.61 -41.87 5.87
CA ARG A 141 21.41 -41.04 5.87
C ARG A 141 21.19 -40.46 4.49
N VAL A 142 19.92 -40.30 4.13
CA VAL A 142 19.47 -39.69 2.88
C VAL A 142 18.43 -38.62 3.21
N LEU A 143 18.52 -37.47 2.56
CA LEU A 143 17.52 -36.40 2.61
C LEU A 143 17.30 -35.83 1.21
N GLY A 144 16.08 -35.98 0.70
CA GLY A 144 15.69 -35.48 -0.62
C GLY A 144 14.83 -34.21 -0.54
N LEU A 145 15.07 -33.29 -1.46
CA LEU A 145 14.22 -32.13 -1.72
C LEU A 145 13.96 -32.02 -3.22
N THR A 146 12.69 -32.08 -3.62
CA THR A 146 12.27 -31.92 -5.02
C THR A 146 11.41 -30.67 -5.16
N SER A 147 11.65 -29.88 -6.20
CA SER A 147 10.82 -28.73 -6.57
C SER A 147 10.60 -28.72 -8.06
N ASP A 148 9.38 -28.37 -8.46
CA ASP A 148 9.08 -27.98 -9.84
C ASP A 148 9.22 -26.47 -9.98
N VAL A 149 9.90 -26.06 -11.05
CA VAL A 149 10.16 -24.67 -11.44
C VAL A 149 9.59 -24.52 -12.84
N SER A 150 8.59 -23.67 -13.06
CA SER A 150 8.10 -23.46 -14.42
C SER A 150 9.22 -22.85 -15.26
N GLY A 151 9.46 -23.40 -16.47
CA GLY A 151 10.45 -22.87 -17.41
C GLY A 151 10.06 -21.49 -18.00
N ARG A 152 8.94 -20.95 -17.53
CA ARG A 152 8.35 -19.66 -17.84
C ARG A 152 8.06 -18.96 -16.52
N ILE A 153 9.07 -18.30 -15.98
CA ILE A 153 8.89 -17.16 -15.03
C ILE A 153 8.80 -15.84 -15.85
N TYR A 154 8.97 -15.95 -17.17
CA TYR A 154 8.60 -14.97 -18.17
C TYR A 154 7.66 -15.69 -19.16
N GLY A 155 6.43 -15.21 -19.27
CA GLY A 155 5.53 -15.59 -20.37
C GLY A 155 4.66 -16.84 -20.21
N ASP A 156 3.94 -17.03 -19.12
CA ASP A 156 2.48 -17.31 -19.17
C ASP A 156 1.91 -17.39 -17.74
N GLY A 157 0.81 -16.67 -17.50
CA GLY A 157 -0.01 -16.90 -16.32
C GLY A 157 -0.90 -18.13 -16.48
N SER A 158 -0.33 -19.28 -16.88
CA SER A 158 -1.10 -20.51 -16.84
C SER A 158 -1.30 -20.93 -15.38
N GLY A 159 -2.48 -20.60 -14.85
CA GLY A 159 -2.93 -20.98 -13.51
C GLY A 159 -3.14 -22.49 -13.34
N TYR A 160 -2.11 -23.29 -13.57
CA TYR A 160 -2.06 -24.71 -13.31
C TYR A 160 -0.82 -25.03 -12.46
N PRO A 161 -0.97 -25.33 -11.15
CA PRO A 161 0.07 -26.08 -10.48
C PRO A 161 0.27 -27.38 -11.27
N VAL A 162 1.53 -27.73 -11.50
CA VAL A 162 1.97 -28.98 -12.12
C VAL A 162 1.19 -30.13 -11.45
N PRO A 163 0.37 -30.91 -12.17
CA PRO A 163 -0.24 -32.10 -11.62
C PRO A 163 0.86 -33.01 -11.07
N ASP A 164 0.71 -33.49 -9.84
CA ASP A 164 1.56 -34.54 -9.33
C ASP A 164 1.50 -35.73 -10.31
N PRO A 165 2.61 -36.10 -10.96
CA PRO A 165 2.63 -37.21 -11.91
C PRO A 165 2.29 -38.56 -11.26
N THR A 166 2.16 -38.63 -9.93
CA THR A 166 1.84 -39.85 -9.16
C THR A 166 0.41 -39.91 -8.61
N GLY A 167 -0.51 -39.06 -9.07
CA GLY A 167 -1.93 -39.41 -9.06
C GLY A 167 -2.78 -38.97 -7.87
N SER A 168 -2.51 -37.80 -7.28
CA SER A 168 -3.53 -37.09 -6.50
C SER A 168 -4.15 -35.97 -7.36
N ALA A 169 -5.47 -36.00 -7.54
CA ALA A 169 -6.20 -34.92 -8.19
C ALA A 169 -5.78 -33.58 -7.57
N SER A 170 -5.27 -32.66 -8.38
CA SER A 170 -4.69 -31.38 -7.95
C SER A 170 -5.68 -30.60 -7.08
N LYS A 171 -5.58 -30.72 -5.76
CA LYS A 171 -6.29 -29.85 -4.83
C LYS A 171 -5.60 -28.48 -4.87
N ARG A 172 -6.22 -27.54 -5.57
CA ARG A 172 -5.80 -26.14 -5.55
C ARG A 172 -6.17 -25.54 -4.21
N PRO A 173 -5.30 -24.75 -3.56
CA PRO A 173 -5.73 -23.93 -2.43
C PRO A 173 -6.81 -22.97 -2.93
N ILE A 174 -8.03 -23.11 -2.40
CA ILE A 174 -9.12 -22.16 -2.65
C ILE A 174 -8.95 -21.03 -1.62
N VAL A 175 -8.66 -19.83 -2.10
CA VAL A 175 -8.59 -18.64 -1.25
C VAL A 175 -9.99 -18.09 -1.07
N ARG A 176 -10.45 -17.98 0.18
CA ARG A 176 -11.73 -17.38 0.54
C ARG A 176 -11.50 -16.14 1.40
N GLN A 177 -12.31 -15.12 1.18
CA GLN A 177 -12.35 -13.91 2.02
C GLN A 177 -13.77 -13.38 2.14
N GLY A 178 -13.97 -12.32 2.92
CA GLY A 178 -15.25 -11.60 2.94
C GLY A 178 -15.64 -11.12 1.54
N ASN A 179 -16.92 -11.25 1.20
CA ASN A 179 -17.40 -10.87 -0.12
C ASN A 179 -17.21 -9.36 -0.36
N PRO A 180 -16.43 -8.95 -1.38
CA PRO A 180 -16.19 -7.53 -1.68
C PRO A 180 -17.47 -6.71 -1.91
N SER A 181 -18.57 -7.34 -2.35
CA SER A 181 -19.86 -6.66 -2.54
C SER A 181 -20.47 -6.12 -1.24
N ASN A 182 -20.01 -6.62 -0.08
CA ASN A 182 -20.50 -6.19 1.22
C ASN A 182 -19.68 -5.04 1.82
N THR A 183 -18.57 -4.66 1.18
CA THR A 183 -17.73 -3.55 1.61
C THR A 183 -18.34 -2.24 1.10
N PRO A 184 -18.69 -1.28 1.98
CA PRO A 184 -19.26 -0.03 1.52
C PRO A 184 -18.31 0.75 0.60
N GLY A 185 -18.86 1.36 -0.44
CA GLY A 185 -18.09 2.06 -1.49
C GLY A 185 -17.47 1.15 -2.57
N VAL A 186 -17.50 -0.17 -2.39
CA VAL A 186 -17.10 -1.13 -3.42
C VAL A 186 -18.33 -1.53 -4.24
N ILE A 187 -18.25 -1.38 -5.56
CA ILE A 187 -19.29 -1.83 -6.48
C ILE A 187 -18.69 -2.87 -7.43
N PRO A 188 -19.09 -4.14 -7.31
CA PRO A 188 -18.61 -5.20 -8.17
C PRO A 188 -19.27 -5.16 -9.55
N ILE A 189 -18.53 -5.55 -10.60
CA ILE A 189 -19.05 -5.72 -11.95
C ILE A 189 -19.10 -7.22 -12.26
N VAL A 190 -20.31 -7.74 -12.47
CA VAL A 190 -20.52 -9.16 -12.77
C VAL A 190 -20.07 -9.49 -14.19
N THR A 191 -19.22 -10.50 -14.33
CA THR A 191 -18.66 -11.01 -15.59
C THR A 191 -19.00 -12.51 -15.73
N GLY A 192 -20.25 -12.79 -16.13
CA GLY A 192 -20.80 -14.16 -16.13
C GLY A 192 -21.01 -14.68 -14.71
N ASN A 193 -20.44 -15.84 -14.37
CA ASN A 193 -20.53 -16.44 -13.02
C ASN A 193 -19.51 -15.86 -12.01
N GLN A 194 -18.70 -14.89 -12.43
CA GLN A 194 -17.72 -14.20 -11.60
C GLN A 194 -18.08 -12.73 -11.46
N ALA A 195 -17.42 -12.06 -10.53
CA ALA A 195 -17.44 -10.61 -10.41
C ALA A 195 -16.02 -10.07 -10.30
N THR A 196 -15.82 -8.85 -10.78
CA THR A 196 -14.60 -8.09 -10.56
C THR A 196 -14.88 -6.85 -9.71
N ALA A 197 -14.01 -6.55 -8.76
CA ALA A 197 -14.15 -5.36 -7.91
C ALA A 197 -12.77 -4.85 -7.46
N ALA A 198 -12.62 -3.53 -7.40
CA ALA A 198 -11.48 -2.90 -6.74
C ALA A 198 -11.80 -2.62 -5.27
N SER A 199 -10.83 -2.79 -4.39
CA SER A 199 -10.92 -2.29 -3.02
C SER A 199 -10.97 -0.75 -3.00
N ASN A 200 -11.45 -0.18 -1.89
CA ASN A 200 -11.34 1.25 -1.68
C ASN A 200 -9.86 1.67 -1.61
N PRO A 201 -9.42 2.70 -2.35
CA PRO A 201 -8.02 3.10 -2.38
C PRO A 201 -7.52 3.61 -1.03
N GLN A 202 -6.28 3.27 -0.70
CA GLN A 202 -5.62 3.68 0.54
C GLN A 202 -4.35 4.49 0.24
N PRO A 203 -4.09 5.59 0.96
CA PRO A 203 -2.87 6.37 0.77
C PRO A 203 -1.63 5.57 1.17
N ILE A 204 -0.56 5.69 0.38
CA ILE A 204 0.77 5.19 0.73
C ILE A 204 1.50 6.32 1.44
N ILE A 205 1.93 6.06 2.67
CA ILE A 205 2.51 7.06 3.57
C ILE A 205 3.95 6.67 3.89
N VAL A 206 4.89 7.60 3.73
CA VAL A 206 6.32 7.42 4.06
C VAL A 206 6.86 8.55 4.95
N GLY A 207 8.02 8.35 5.55
CA GLY A 207 8.59 9.29 6.54
C GLY A 207 8.10 9.01 7.96
N ALA A 208 8.99 9.17 8.94
CA ALA A 208 8.78 8.64 10.30
C ALA A 208 8.07 9.59 11.27
N SER A 209 7.78 10.85 10.88
CA SER A 209 7.28 11.88 11.81
C SER A 209 5.94 12.55 11.43
N GLU A 210 5.60 12.70 10.15
CA GLU A 210 4.28 13.27 9.74
C GLU A 210 3.58 12.50 8.61
N GLY A 211 4.21 11.46 8.06
CA GLY A 211 3.64 10.65 7.00
C GLY A 211 3.30 11.44 5.73
N VAL A 212 4.27 11.59 4.83
CA VAL A 212 4.05 12.18 3.49
C VAL A 212 3.33 11.17 2.62
N ARG A 213 2.24 11.58 1.95
CA ARG A 213 1.61 10.73 0.92
C ARG A 213 2.46 10.74 -0.34
N VAL A 214 2.73 9.54 -0.85
CA VAL A 214 3.59 9.32 -2.03
C VAL A 214 2.95 8.44 -3.09
N GLY A 215 1.73 7.97 -2.84
CA GLY A 215 0.94 7.23 -3.80
C GLY A 215 -0.35 6.70 -3.19
N THR A 216 -0.96 5.78 -3.93
CA THR A 216 -2.20 5.11 -3.56
C THR A 216 -2.07 3.61 -3.81
N SER A 217 -2.65 2.79 -2.94
CA SER A 217 -2.70 1.34 -3.07
C SER A 217 -4.14 0.83 -3.11
N PHE A 218 -4.40 -0.20 -3.92
CA PHE A 218 -5.67 -0.91 -3.97
C PHE A 218 -5.50 -2.29 -4.62
N ASP A 219 -6.41 -3.20 -4.32
CA ASP A 219 -6.45 -4.54 -4.90
C ASP A 219 -7.58 -4.64 -5.92
N VAL A 220 -7.31 -5.27 -7.07
CA VAL A 220 -8.35 -5.70 -8.01
C VAL A 220 -8.58 -7.19 -7.86
N LEU A 221 -9.82 -7.57 -7.60
CA LEU A 221 -10.20 -8.96 -7.29
C LEU A 221 -11.15 -9.48 -8.35
N ASN A 222 -10.85 -10.64 -8.92
CA ASN A 222 -11.84 -11.47 -9.60
C ASN A 222 -12.24 -12.59 -8.67
N TYR A 223 -13.54 -12.81 -8.53
CA TYR A 223 -14.06 -13.74 -7.53
C TYR A 223 -15.42 -14.34 -7.91
N ILE A 224 -15.73 -15.47 -7.27
CA ILE A 224 -17.06 -16.10 -7.32
C ILE A 224 -17.76 -15.77 -5.99
N PRO A 225 -18.90 -15.06 -6.00
CA PRO A 225 -19.63 -14.74 -4.78
C PRO A 225 -20.29 -16.00 -4.18
N GLU A 226 -20.16 -16.17 -2.86
CA GLU A 226 -20.74 -17.25 -2.07
C GLU A 226 -21.37 -16.69 -0.78
N GLY A 227 -22.43 -15.88 -0.95
CA GLY A 227 -23.11 -15.21 0.16
C GLY A 227 -22.22 -14.16 0.83
N SER A 228 -21.93 -14.35 2.12
CA SER A 228 -21.05 -13.45 2.91
C SER A 228 -19.56 -13.61 2.59
N THR A 229 -19.19 -14.69 1.89
CA THR A 229 -17.81 -14.96 1.46
C THR A 229 -17.69 -14.91 -0.06
N ALA A 230 -16.45 -14.83 -0.53
CA ALA A 230 -16.11 -14.91 -1.95
C ALA A 230 -14.91 -15.84 -2.13
N GLN A 231 -14.98 -16.71 -3.14
CA GLN A 231 -13.83 -17.45 -3.63
C GLN A 231 -13.03 -16.56 -4.57
N ILE A 232 -11.79 -16.22 -4.19
CA ILE A 232 -10.91 -15.40 -5.02
C ILE A 232 -10.30 -16.26 -6.11
N THR A 233 -10.50 -15.84 -7.36
CA THR A 233 -9.94 -16.50 -8.54
C THR A 233 -8.69 -15.78 -9.04
N LYS A 234 -8.64 -14.45 -8.92
CA LYS A 234 -7.45 -13.62 -9.19
C LYS A 234 -7.39 -12.43 -8.23
N ARG A 235 -6.17 -12.02 -7.86
CA ARG A 235 -5.89 -10.79 -7.11
C ARG A 235 -4.72 -10.07 -7.78
N PHE A 236 -4.90 -8.79 -8.06
CA PHE A 236 -3.86 -7.90 -8.53
C PHE A 236 -3.64 -6.81 -7.49
N GLU A 237 -2.54 -6.94 -6.74
CA GLU A 237 -2.10 -5.93 -5.77
C GLU A 237 -1.48 -4.78 -6.55
N THR A 238 -2.10 -3.59 -6.49
CA THR A 238 -1.74 -2.44 -7.32
C THR A 238 -1.31 -1.26 -6.45
N GLN A 239 -0.24 -0.59 -6.84
CA GLN A 239 0.16 0.70 -6.30
C GLN A 239 0.38 1.69 -7.44
N VAL A 240 -0.08 2.92 -7.27
CA VAL A 240 0.16 4.02 -8.20
C VAL A 240 0.87 5.13 -7.44
N ILE A 241 2.10 5.44 -7.84
CA ILE A 241 3.06 6.24 -7.07
C ILE A 241 3.59 7.39 -7.90
N LYS A 242 4.01 8.46 -7.24
CA LYS A 242 4.80 9.52 -7.87
C LYS A 242 6.22 9.50 -7.34
N CYS A 243 7.17 9.61 -8.24
CA CYS A 243 8.59 9.47 -7.95
C CYS A 243 9.39 10.64 -8.49
N ARG A 244 10.41 11.04 -7.75
CA ARG A 244 11.51 11.89 -8.24
C ARG A 244 12.62 10.96 -8.71
N CYS A 245 12.91 11.05 -10.00
CA CYS A 245 13.86 10.21 -10.70
C CYS A 245 14.97 11.05 -11.32
N SER A 246 16.06 10.42 -11.74
CA SER A 246 17.15 11.08 -12.45
C SER A 246 17.84 10.17 -13.47
N TYR A 247 18.40 10.73 -14.56
CA TYR A 247 19.08 9.97 -15.63
C TYR A 247 20.19 10.75 -16.36
N GLY A 248 21.14 10.05 -17.00
CA GLY A 248 22.17 10.65 -17.88
C GLY A 248 23.51 11.01 -17.22
N ALA A 249 24.36 11.78 -17.93
CA ALA A 249 25.72 12.17 -17.50
C ALA A 249 25.67 13.17 -16.34
N GLY A 250 25.72 12.64 -15.11
CA GLY A 250 25.46 13.36 -13.86
C GLY A 250 24.70 12.50 -12.85
N GLY A 251 24.04 11.43 -13.31
CA GLY A 251 23.45 10.41 -12.46
C GLY A 251 24.47 9.39 -11.99
N GLY A 252 25.06 9.60 -10.82
CA GLY A 252 26.04 8.70 -10.21
C GLY A 252 25.43 7.45 -9.56
N TYR A 253 24.51 6.75 -10.23
CA TYR A 253 23.72 5.69 -9.60
C TYR A 253 24.05 4.30 -10.12
N THR A 254 24.32 3.39 -9.18
CA THR A 254 24.24 1.95 -9.41
C THR A 254 22.78 1.55 -9.46
N VAL A 255 22.26 1.36 -10.67
CA VAL A 255 20.96 0.71 -10.87
C VAL A 255 21.01 -0.69 -10.24
N ALA A 256 20.03 -1.02 -9.40
CA ALA A 256 19.81 -2.40 -8.98
C ALA A 256 19.17 -3.17 -10.15
N GLY A 257 20.01 -3.62 -11.09
CA GLY A 257 19.61 -4.50 -12.19
C GLY A 257 19.41 -3.81 -13.55
N ALA A 258 19.10 -4.61 -14.56
CA ALA A 258 18.80 -4.14 -15.90
C ALA A 258 17.35 -3.63 -15.98
N ALA A 259 17.10 -2.60 -16.79
CA ALA A 259 15.74 -2.15 -17.11
C ALA A 259 14.88 -3.32 -17.60
N GLN A 260 13.60 -3.30 -17.25
CA GLN A 260 12.62 -4.31 -17.62
C GLN A 260 11.59 -3.76 -18.60
N TRP A 261 10.91 -4.65 -19.33
CA TRP A 261 9.75 -4.30 -20.16
C TRP A 261 8.48 -4.14 -19.30
N PRO A 262 7.47 -3.37 -19.77
CA PRO A 262 6.24 -3.19 -19.01
C PRO A 262 5.52 -4.51 -18.81
N ALA A 263 4.84 -4.65 -17.68
CA ALA A 263 3.79 -5.64 -17.56
C ALA A 263 2.52 -5.14 -18.26
N VAL A 264 2.01 -5.98 -19.17
CA VAL A 264 0.84 -5.70 -20.00
C VAL A 264 -0.18 -6.83 -19.87
N TRP A 265 -1.44 -6.53 -20.14
CA TRP A 265 -2.49 -7.52 -20.11
C TRP A 265 -2.47 -8.40 -21.37
N ASP A 266 -2.36 -9.72 -21.19
CA ASP A 266 -2.28 -10.69 -22.29
C ASP A 266 -3.65 -11.23 -22.76
N GLY A 267 -4.75 -10.73 -22.20
CA GLY A 267 -6.10 -11.26 -22.40
C GLY A 267 -6.59 -12.16 -21.26
N SER A 268 -5.70 -12.54 -20.34
CA SER A 268 -6.02 -13.40 -19.21
C SER A 268 -5.34 -12.98 -17.91
N THR A 269 -4.10 -12.49 -17.96
CA THR A 269 -3.33 -12.02 -16.81
C THR A 269 -2.43 -10.85 -17.22
N TYR A 270 -1.84 -10.19 -16.23
CA TYR A 270 -0.69 -9.34 -16.48
C TYR A 270 0.57 -10.20 -16.60
N ALA A 271 1.35 -9.97 -17.64
CA ALA A 271 2.64 -10.60 -17.89
C ALA A 271 3.63 -9.55 -18.42
N THR A 272 4.92 -9.75 -18.16
CA THR A 272 5.97 -8.89 -18.73
C THR A 272 6.00 -9.06 -20.25
N TYR A 273 6.01 -7.95 -20.99
CA TYR A 273 6.13 -7.97 -22.45
C TYR A 273 7.47 -8.60 -22.88
N GLU A 274 7.42 -9.52 -23.84
CA GLU A 274 8.59 -10.22 -24.38
C GLU A 274 8.97 -9.66 -25.75
N GLY A 275 9.69 -8.54 -25.74
CA GLY A 275 10.22 -7.88 -26.94
C GLY A 275 11.68 -8.25 -27.25
N THR A 276 12.07 -8.11 -28.52
CA THR A 276 13.48 -8.07 -28.91
C THR A 276 14.01 -6.64 -28.82
N GLY A 277 15.19 -6.45 -28.21
CA GLY A 277 15.80 -5.13 -28.05
C GLY A 277 16.02 -4.74 -26.59
N ASN A 278 16.41 -3.48 -26.36
CA ASN A 278 16.62 -2.94 -25.02
C ASN A 278 15.30 -2.37 -24.48
N PRO A 279 14.76 -2.88 -23.36
CA PRO A 279 13.54 -2.35 -22.73
C PRO A 279 13.57 -0.86 -22.43
N ALA A 280 14.76 -0.28 -22.23
CA ALA A 280 14.95 1.15 -22.04
C ALA A 280 16.04 1.65 -23.00
N GLY A 281 15.67 2.29 -24.11
CA GLY A 281 16.67 2.77 -25.07
C GLY A 281 17.49 3.99 -24.64
N VAL A 282 17.23 4.60 -23.48
CA VAL A 282 18.08 5.62 -22.85
C VAL A 282 17.64 5.63 -21.37
N ALA A 283 18.46 5.59 -20.33
CA ALA A 283 19.88 5.89 -20.20
C ALA A 283 20.56 4.88 -19.27
N ALA A 284 21.83 4.59 -19.54
CA ALA A 284 22.71 4.10 -18.47
C ALA A 284 22.55 5.03 -17.26
N ASN A 285 22.27 4.47 -16.08
CA ASN A 285 22.15 5.17 -14.80
C ASN A 285 20.82 5.92 -14.53
N ALA A 286 19.69 5.50 -15.12
CA ALA A 286 18.38 5.96 -14.64
C ALA A 286 18.08 5.34 -13.26
N GLY A 287 17.66 6.17 -12.31
CA GLY A 287 17.38 5.73 -10.94
C GLY A 287 16.65 6.80 -10.16
N GLU A 288 16.37 6.49 -8.90
CA GLU A 288 15.76 7.44 -7.99
C GLU A 288 16.67 8.64 -7.72
N ASP A 289 16.07 9.81 -7.43
CA ASP A 289 16.78 11.00 -7.01
C ASP A 289 17.41 10.81 -5.60
N PRO A 290 18.73 11.02 -5.40
CA PRO A 290 19.42 10.80 -4.13
C PRO A 290 18.99 11.75 -3.02
N ASP A 291 18.45 12.93 -3.37
CA ASP A 291 17.87 13.84 -2.39
C ASP A 291 16.63 13.20 -1.74
N TYR A 292 15.99 12.24 -2.41
CA TYR A 292 14.81 11.50 -1.96
C TYR A 292 15.11 10.08 -1.45
N VAL A 293 16.32 9.55 -1.72
CA VAL A 293 16.79 8.20 -1.29
C VAL A 293 17.80 8.25 -0.15
N GLY A 294 18.16 9.43 0.35
CA GLY A 294 18.99 9.56 1.54
C GLY A 294 20.49 9.52 1.26
N LYS A 295 20.97 10.38 0.36
CA LYS A 295 22.37 10.83 0.38
C LYS A 295 22.46 12.36 0.25
N GLY A 296 22.29 13.08 1.36
CA GLY A 296 22.60 14.51 1.36
C GLY A 296 22.28 15.30 2.63
N LYS A 297 21.27 14.89 3.40
CA LYS A 297 21.06 15.39 4.76
C LYS A 297 21.12 14.23 5.74
N LYS A 298 21.93 14.39 6.78
CA LYS A 298 22.03 13.44 7.90
C LYS A 298 20.61 13.11 8.40
N GLY A 299 20.22 11.84 8.36
CA GLY A 299 19.09 11.30 9.14
C GLY A 299 17.72 11.10 8.48
N SER A 300 17.48 11.45 7.20
CA SER A 300 16.12 11.28 6.63
C SER A 300 15.87 9.83 6.16
N GLY A 301 14.80 9.21 6.69
CA GLY A 301 14.19 8.04 6.07
C GLY A 301 13.76 8.32 4.62
N ARG A 302 13.33 7.28 3.91
CA ARG A 302 12.92 7.38 2.50
C ARG A 302 11.75 8.37 2.35
N LEU A 303 11.91 9.38 1.48
CA LEU A 303 10.92 10.45 1.25
C LEU A 303 9.96 10.14 0.10
N GLN A 304 10.16 9.02 -0.59
CA GLN A 304 9.28 8.50 -1.63
C GLN A 304 8.94 7.02 -1.38
N SER A 305 8.04 6.42 -2.18
CA SER A 305 7.60 5.01 -2.06
C SER A 305 8.65 4.02 -2.55
N GLU A 306 8.87 2.91 -1.83
CA GLU A 306 9.92 1.88 -2.13
C GLU A 306 9.93 1.45 -3.60
N GLN A 307 8.77 1.50 -4.22
CA GLN A 307 8.51 1.14 -5.60
C GLN A 307 9.05 2.17 -6.63
N CYS A 308 9.58 3.30 -6.16
CA CYS A 308 10.27 4.27 -7.01
C CYS A 308 11.57 3.70 -7.61
N THR A 309 12.15 2.65 -7.01
CA THR A 309 13.30 1.95 -7.62
C THR A 309 12.89 1.35 -8.96
N GLU A 310 11.80 0.58 -8.98
CA GLU A 310 11.26 -0.05 -10.19
C GLU A 310 10.75 1.01 -11.17
N CYS A 311 9.98 2.00 -10.69
CA CYS A 311 9.45 3.07 -11.52
C CYS A 311 10.56 3.83 -12.26
N CYS A 312 11.56 4.35 -11.55
CA CYS A 312 12.62 5.13 -12.16
C CYS A 312 13.57 4.30 -13.03
N ARG A 313 13.74 3.01 -12.73
CA ARG A 313 14.53 2.09 -13.56
C ARG A 313 13.83 1.78 -14.89
N ASP A 314 12.52 1.54 -14.83
CA ASP A 314 11.80 0.88 -15.91
C ASP A 314 10.98 1.83 -16.79
N HIS A 315 10.28 2.81 -16.21
CA HIS A 315 9.27 3.64 -16.90
C HIS A 315 9.90 4.63 -17.88
N HIS A 316 10.37 4.14 -19.02
CA HIS A 316 11.06 4.91 -20.07
C HIS A 316 10.53 4.53 -21.44
N ASP A 317 9.73 5.41 -22.02
CA ASP A 317 9.31 5.26 -23.40
C ASP A 317 10.24 5.96 -24.38
N LEU A 318 10.48 5.30 -25.51
CA LEU A 318 11.27 5.83 -26.59
C LEU A 318 10.40 6.18 -27.78
N ALA A 319 10.75 7.26 -28.46
CA ALA A 319 10.05 7.66 -29.68
C ALA A 319 10.22 6.61 -30.79
N SER A 320 11.32 5.85 -30.75
CA SER A 320 11.61 4.75 -31.68
C SER A 320 10.78 3.49 -31.43
N ASN A 321 10.11 3.35 -30.29
CA ASN A 321 9.31 2.16 -29.99
C ASN A 321 7.99 2.23 -30.77
N THR A 322 7.92 1.64 -31.96
CA THR A 322 6.71 1.64 -32.78
C THR A 322 5.67 0.61 -32.32
N ASN A 323 6.09 -0.40 -31.53
CA ASN A 323 5.15 -1.31 -30.89
C ASN A 323 4.62 -0.67 -29.60
N LEU A 324 3.33 -0.37 -29.56
CA LEU A 324 2.70 0.24 -28.39
C LEU A 324 2.71 -0.71 -27.18
N GLU A 325 2.70 -2.02 -27.37
CA GLU A 325 2.75 -3.00 -26.26
C GLU A 325 4.10 -3.02 -25.54
N SER A 326 5.13 -2.44 -26.16
CA SER A 326 6.45 -2.29 -25.55
C SER A 326 6.60 -0.95 -24.81
N ARG A 327 5.55 -0.12 -24.75
CA ARG A 327 5.55 1.17 -24.08
C ARG A 327 4.87 1.09 -22.72
N TYR A 328 5.37 1.89 -21.78
CA TYR A 328 4.71 2.13 -20.51
C TYR A 328 3.50 3.04 -20.67
N ASP A 329 3.58 4.04 -21.54
CA ASP A 329 2.47 4.91 -21.94
C ASP A 329 2.10 4.62 -23.42
N PRO A 330 1.35 3.53 -23.69
CA PRO A 330 0.98 3.12 -25.04
C PRO A 330 0.05 4.09 -25.78
N GLU A 331 -0.70 4.93 -25.06
CA GLU A 331 -1.62 5.92 -25.67
C GLU A 331 -1.01 7.33 -25.76
N ALA A 332 0.17 7.57 -25.18
CA ALA A 332 0.88 8.83 -25.37
C ALA A 332 1.33 9.06 -26.81
N THR A 333 1.08 10.28 -27.26
CA THR A 333 1.48 10.78 -28.59
C THR A 333 2.90 11.34 -28.61
N ALA A 334 3.46 11.71 -27.46
CA ALA A 334 4.86 12.11 -27.29
C ALA A 334 5.47 11.53 -26.01
N VAL A 335 6.78 11.25 -26.07
CA VAL A 335 7.55 10.57 -25.04
C VAL A 335 8.63 11.53 -24.54
N GLY A 336 8.31 12.27 -23.48
CA GLY A 336 9.17 13.28 -22.89
C GLY A 336 9.29 13.08 -21.38
N LYS A 337 10.40 13.51 -20.81
CA LYS A 337 10.57 13.59 -19.35
C LYS A 337 10.41 15.05 -18.92
N PHE A 338 9.79 15.27 -17.77
CA PHE A 338 9.53 16.60 -17.25
C PHE A 338 10.04 16.69 -15.82
N ASN A 339 10.63 17.83 -15.48
CA ASN A 339 10.85 18.20 -14.10
C ASN A 339 9.70 19.12 -13.65
N GLU A 340 9.32 19.00 -12.38
CA GLU A 340 8.33 19.86 -11.76
C GLU A 340 9.04 20.89 -10.87
N ALA A 341 8.74 22.16 -11.08
CA ALA A 341 9.16 23.27 -10.22
C ALA A 341 8.02 24.30 -10.10
N GLY A 342 7.44 24.45 -8.90
CA GLY A 342 6.42 25.46 -8.62
C GLY A 342 5.07 25.20 -9.30
N GLY A 343 4.70 23.94 -9.51
CA GLY A 343 3.49 23.49 -10.19
C GLY A 343 3.57 23.51 -11.72
N VAL A 344 4.75 23.83 -12.29
CA VAL A 344 4.97 23.92 -13.73
C VAL A 344 5.90 22.79 -14.19
N LEU A 345 5.47 22.09 -15.24
CA LEU A 345 6.27 21.05 -15.89
C LEU A 345 7.19 21.68 -16.94
N THR A 346 8.50 21.39 -16.82
CA THR A 346 9.51 21.80 -17.80
C THR A 346 10.15 20.55 -18.41
N ALA A 347 10.15 20.45 -19.73
CA ALA A 347 10.77 19.31 -20.42
C ALA A 347 12.27 19.25 -20.10
N THR A 348 12.77 18.04 -19.84
CA THR A 348 14.18 17.77 -19.57
C THR A 348 14.67 16.60 -20.42
N SER A 349 15.96 16.64 -20.77
CA SER A 349 16.65 15.60 -21.54
C SER A 349 17.73 14.87 -20.74
N SER A 350 18.04 15.32 -19.52
CA SER A 350 18.93 14.67 -18.55
C SER A 350 18.77 15.28 -17.14
N GLY A 351 19.23 14.60 -16.10
CA GLY A 351 19.10 15.06 -14.71
C GLY A 351 17.77 14.66 -14.08
N ALA A 352 17.28 15.47 -13.13
CA ALA A 352 16.07 15.19 -12.34
C ALA A 352 14.78 15.34 -13.16
N TYR A 353 13.82 14.44 -12.94
CA TYR A 353 12.49 14.45 -13.53
C TYR A 353 11.47 13.80 -12.57
N VAL A 354 10.19 14.02 -12.83
CA VAL A 354 9.08 13.38 -12.11
C VAL A 354 8.44 12.31 -12.97
N ALA A 355 7.96 11.23 -12.34
CA ALA A 355 7.26 10.14 -12.99
C ALA A 355 6.10 9.63 -12.13
N ALA A 356 5.02 9.16 -12.78
CA ALA A 356 3.87 8.57 -12.14
C ALA A 356 3.72 7.15 -12.68
N CYS A 357 4.04 6.17 -11.84
CA CYS A 357 4.06 4.77 -12.25
C CYS A 357 2.96 3.99 -11.57
N ARG A 358 2.34 3.09 -12.33
CA ARG A 358 1.57 1.99 -11.79
C ARG A 358 2.45 0.75 -11.68
N VAL A 359 2.56 0.20 -10.49
CA VAL A 359 3.26 -1.06 -10.24
C VAL A 359 2.26 -2.10 -9.74
N MET A 360 2.45 -3.34 -10.15
CA MET A 360 1.67 -4.48 -9.69
C MET A 360 2.58 -5.60 -9.22
N LYS A 361 2.11 -6.38 -8.27
CA LYS A 361 2.85 -7.55 -7.80
C LYS A 361 2.57 -8.75 -8.70
N LEU A 362 3.58 -9.15 -9.47
CA LEU A 362 3.55 -10.29 -10.37
C LEU A 362 4.58 -11.32 -9.89
N ASP A 363 4.15 -12.56 -9.68
CA ASP A 363 4.99 -13.66 -9.16
C ASP A 363 5.71 -13.32 -7.85
N GLY A 364 5.08 -12.49 -7.02
CA GLY A 364 5.63 -12.05 -5.73
C GLY A 364 6.57 -10.84 -5.79
N ILE A 365 6.85 -10.30 -6.98
CA ILE A 365 7.77 -9.17 -7.21
C ILE A 365 6.98 -7.99 -7.79
N TRP A 366 7.29 -6.77 -7.34
CA TRP A 366 6.73 -5.56 -7.93
C TRP A 366 7.31 -5.34 -9.32
N LYS A 367 6.44 -5.15 -10.31
CA LYS A 367 6.80 -4.82 -11.68
C LYS A 367 6.06 -3.57 -12.12
N THR A 368 6.76 -2.69 -12.83
CA THR A 368 6.15 -1.54 -13.48
C THR A 368 5.24 -2.02 -14.61
N THR A 369 3.99 -1.60 -14.55
CA THR A 369 2.96 -1.95 -15.53
C THR A 369 2.76 -0.81 -16.51
N ALA A 370 2.18 -1.09 -17.68
CA ALA A 370 1.70 -0.01 -18.54
C ALA A 370 0.70 0.89 -17.78
N ASP A 371 0.62 2.14 -18.18
CA ASP A 371 -0.21 3.16 -17.57
C ASP A 371 -1.69 2.81 -17.72
N THR A 372 -2.47 3.25 -16.74
CA THR A 372 -3.91 3.07 -16.77
C THR A 372 -4.57 4.29 -17.37
N TYR A 373 -5.60 4.08 -18.19
CA TYR A 373 -6.34 5.16 -18.85
C TYR A 373 -7.78 5.15 -18.41
N GLN A 374 -8.19 6.28 -17.85
CA GLN A 374 -9.55 6.53 -17.45
C GLN A 374 -10.41 6.77 -18.69
N ARG A 375 -11.44 5.93 -18.85
CA ARG A 375 -12.44 6.09 -19.90
C ARG A 375 -13.63 6.92 -19.45
N HIS A 376 -13.89 6.95 -18.14
CA HIS A 376 -15.02 7.67 -17.57
C HIS A 376 -14.76 8.10 -16.13
N TYR A 377 -15.32 9.25 -15.76
CA TYR A 377 -15.42 9.75 -14.40
C TYR A 377 -16.84 10.29 -14.18
N GLY A 378 -17.53 9.87 -13.12
CA GLY A 378 -18.84 10.43 -12.81
C GLY A 378 -19.19 10.31 -11.34
N LEU A 379 -20.17 11.12 -10.93
CA LEU A 379 -20.75 11.14 -9.60
C LEU A 379 -21.92 10.17 -9.53
N LEU A 380 -22.02 9.45 -8.41
CA LEU A 380 -23.14 8.55 -8.14
C LEU A 380 -24.01 9.12 -7.04
N GLU A 381 -25.33 8.93 -7.17
CA GLU A 381 -26.29 9.24 -6.11
C GLU A 381 -25.89 8.58 -4.80
N THR A 382 -25.89 9.35 -3.71
CA THR A 382 -25.49 8.88 -2.39
C THR A 382 -26.67 8.74 -1.42
N LEU A 383 -26.50 7.88 -0.41
CA LEU A 383 -27.58 7.49 0.52
C LEU A 383 -28.13 8.68 1.32
N SER A 384 -29.45 8.64 1.54
CA SER A 384 -30.11 9.51 2.50
C SER A 384 -30.06 8.90 3.91
N VAL A 385 -29.85 9.73 4.94
CA VAL A 385 -29.90 9.31 6.35
C VAL A 385 -30.87 10.22 7.08
N GLY A 386 -31.82 9.63 7.82
CA GLY A 386 -32.85 10.41 8.53
C GLY A 386 -33.75 11.26 7.62
N GLY A 387 -33.93 10.86 6.35
CA GLY A 387 -34.70 11.61 5.35
C GLY A 387 -33.93 12.77 4.70
N VAL A 388 -32.67 12.99 5.05
CA VAL A 388 -31.80 14.01 4.46
C VAL A 388 -30.98 13.40 3.33
N GLN A 389 -31.06 14.00 2.14
CA GLN A 389 -30.33 13.56 0.94
C GLN A 389 -28.81 13.61 1.14
N ALA A 390 -28.08 12.72 0.45
CA ALA A 390 -26.62 12.72 0.40
C ALA A 390 -25.94 12.80 1.77
N LYS A 391 -26.53 12.19 2.81
CA LYS A 391 -26.03 12.27 4.19
C LYS A 391 -25.03 11.16 4.53
N SER A 392 -24.72 10.29 3.58
CA SER A 392 -23.63 9.31 3.62
C SER A 392 -22.97 9.23 2.25
N GLY A 393 -21.64 9.13 2.16
CA GLY A 393 -20.89 8.98 0.89
C GLY A 393 -21.01 7.61 0.20
N ILE A 394 -21.86 6.72 0.73
CA ILE A 394 -22.14 5.42 0.12
C ILE A 394 -23.18 5.61 -1.00
N PRO A 395 -22.97 5.04 -2.21
CA PRO A 395 -23.95 5.11 -3.29
C PRO A 395 -25.27 4.41 -2.97
N THR A 396 -26.39 4.87 -3.56
CA THR A 396 -27.68 4.17 -3.47
C THR A 396 -27.62 2.82 -4.20
N SER A 397 -28.51 1.90 -3.84
CA SER A 397 -28.65 0.62 -4.56
C SER A 397 -29.03 0.85 -6.03
N SER A 398 -29.88 1.84 -6.30
CA SER A 398 -30.30 2.22 -7.65
C SER A 398 -29.13 2.72 -8.49
N ALA A 399 -28.34 3.67 -7.97
CA ALA A 399 -27.15 4.17 -8.65
C ALA A 399 -26.10 3.07 -8.85
N THR A 400 -25.94 2.17 -7.87
CA THR A 400 -25.05 1.01 -7.99
C THR A 400 -25.45 0.10 -9.15
N SER A 401 -26.73 -0.28 -9.24
CA SER A 401 -27.24 -1.13 -10.32
C SER A 401 -27.20 -0.45 -11.69
N ALA A 402 -27.51 0.85 -11.74
CA ALA A 402 -27.40 1.65 -12.96
C ALA A 402 -25.95 1.72 -13.45
N TYR A 403 -25.00 1.96 -12.54
CA TYR A 403 -23.58 2.04 -12.87
C TYR A 403 -23.03 0.69 -13.36
N GLN A 404 -23.43 -0.42 -12.71
CA GLN A 404 -23.08 -1.77 -13.17
C GLN A 404 -23.56 -2.04 -14.60
N THR A 405 -24.74 -1.53 -14.96
CA THR A 405 -25.33 -1.68 -16.29
C THR A 405 -24.57 -0.82 -17.30
N PHE A 406 -24.33 0.45 -16.96
CA PHE A 406 -23.50 1.36 -17.75
C PHE A 406 -22.12 0.75 -18.09
N VAL A 407 -21.40 0.24 -17.09
CA VAL A 407 -20.07 -0.34 -17.32
C VAL A 407 -20.14 -1.54 -18.27
N LYS A 408 -21.12 -2.44 -18.10
CA LYS A 408 -21.28 -3.60 -18.97
C LYS A 408 -21.60 -3.20 -20.41
N ASP A 409 -22.51 -2.26 -20.59
CA ASP A 409 -22.93 -1.79 -21.91
C ASP A 409 -21.79 -1.06 -22.60
N PHE A 410 -21.08 -0.17 -21.90
CA PHE A 410 -19.93 0.54 -22.45
C PHE A 410 -18.82 -0.43 -22.87
N LEU A 411 -18.44 -1.36 -21.99
CA LEU A 411 -17.39 -2.34 -22.27
C LEU A 411 -17.78 -3.35 -23.36
N SER A 412 -19.08 -3.61 -23.57
CA SER A 412 -19.55 -4.51 -24.64
C SER A 412 -19.25 -4.01 -26.06
N GLN A 413 -18.98 -2.70 -26.20
CA GLN A 413 -18.64 -2.10 -27.49
C GLN A 413 -17.22 -2.45 -27.96
N TYR A 414 -16.36 -2.98 -27.08
CA TYR A 414 -14.99 -3.33 -27.45
C TYR A 414 -14.98 -4.55 -28.36
N THR A 415 -14.24 -4.42 -29.46
CA THR A 415 -14.05 -5.48 -30.46
C THR A 415 -12.57 -5.84 -30.57
N SER A 416 -12.23 -6.73 -31.50
CA SER A 416 -10.82 -7.03 -31.82
C SER A 416 -10.09 -5.88 -32.52
N ALA A 417 -10.79 -4.81 -32.91
CA ALA A 417 -10.20 -3.64 -33.56
C ALA A 417 -9.60 -2.67 -32.52
N LEU A 418 -8.59 -1.90 -32.94
CA LEU A 418 -8.01 -0.79 -32.16
C LEU A 418 -8.83 0.51 -32.21
N THR A 419 -10.03 0.46 -32.81
CA THR A 419 -10.90 1.63 -32.89
C THR A 419 -11.52 1.91 -31.52
N PRO A 420 -11.59 3.18 -31.10
CA PRO A 420 -12.36 3.56 -29.92
C PRO A 420 -13.80 3.02 -29.98
N PRO A 421 -14.45 2.78 -28.83
CA PRO A 421 -15.89 2.48 -28.78
C PRO A 421 -16.71 3.49 -29.60
N ALA A 422 -17.78 3.02 -30.24
CA ALA A 422 -18.59 3.85 -31.13
C ALA A 422 -19.33 4.97 -30.39
N ILE A 423 -19.74 4.70 -29.15
CA ILE A 423 -20.37 5.67 -28.25
C ILE A 423 -19.39 6.00 -27.13
N ASP A 424 -19.15 7.30 -26.96
CA ASP A 424 -18.36 7.85 -25.87
C ASP A 424 -18.95 7.49 -24.50
N ALA A 425 -18.08 7.24 -23.52
CA ALA A 425 -18.49 6.77 -22.21
C ALA A 425 -19.34 7.79 -21.45
N GLN A 426 -19.00 9.09 -21.54
CA GLN A 426 -19.76 10.15 -20.88
C GLN A 426 -21.15 10.29 -21.50
N THR A 427 -21.22 10.27 -22.83
CA THR A 427 -22.49 10.31 -23.56
C THR A 427 -23.43 9.16 -23.15
N MET A 428 -22.88 7.96 -22.97
CA MET A 428 -23.66 6.81 -22.50
C MET A 428 -24.05 6.96 -21.04
N PHE A 429 -23.16 7.44 -20.17
CA PHE A 429 -23.45 7.67 -18.75
C PHE A 429 -24.60 8.67 -18.57
N ASP A 430 -24.60 9.74 -19.37
CA ASP A 430 -25.57 10.83 -19.29
C ASP A 430 -26.95 10.52 -19.88
N GLU A 431 -27.12 9.35 -20.47
CA GLU A 431 -28.39 8.89 -21.00
C GLU A 431 -29.46 8.85 -19.91
N SER A 432 -30.51 9.65 -20.07
CA SER A 432 -31.59 9.80 -19.07
C SER A 432 -32.25 8.46 -18.69
N ALA A 433 -32.32 7.51 -19.63
CA ALA A 433 -32.85 6.17 -19.41
C ALA A 433 -32.06 5.35 -18.38
N ARG A 434 -30.78 5.69 -18.12
CA ARG A 434 -29.93 5.00 -17.14
C ARG A 434 -30.12 5.51 -15.72
N GLY A 435 -30.66 6.72 -15.54
CA GLY A 435 -30.92 7.28 -14.22
C GLY A 435 -29.68 7.55 -13.37
N LEU A 436 -28.50 7.73 -14.00
CA LEU A 436 -27.24 8.02 -13.30
C LEU A 436 -27.11 9.49 -12.92
N ASN A 437 -27.75 10.39 -13.68
CA ASN A 437 -27.84 11.83 -13.39
C ASN A 437 -28.95 12.13 -12.37
N ALA A 438 -28.83 11.54 -11.18
CA ALA A 438 -29.78 11.66 -10.09
C ALA A 438 -29.09 11.89 -8.73
N PRO A 439 -29.68 12.74 -7.85
CA PRO A 439 -30.73 13.71 -8.17
C PRO A 439 -30.19 14.85 -9.04
N ALA A 440 -31.05 15.50 -9.82
CA ALA A 440 -30.66 16.68 -10.59
C ALA A 440 -30.14 17.82 -9.68
N THR A 441 -30.71 17.94 -8.48
CA THR A 441 -30.29 18.92 -7.46
C THR A 441 -30.36 18.28 -6.07
N VAL A 442 -29.32 18.46 -5.26
CA VAL A 442 -29.32 18.11 -3.84
C VAL A 442 -29.77 19.33 -3.02
N THR A 443 -30.74 19.13 -2.13
CA THR A 443 -31.26 20.22 -1.30
C THR A 443 -30.57 20.28 0.06
N ILE A 444 -30.20 21.48 0.49
CA ILE A 444 -29.76 21.80 1.85
C ILE A 444 -30.80 22.78 2.42
N ALA A 445 -31.52 22.35 3.46
CA ALA A 445 -32.72 23.05 3.93
C ALA A 445 -32.42 24.46 4.46
N ALA A 446 -31.32 24.63 5.18
CA ALA A 446 -30.87 25.90 5.71
C ALA A 446 -29.35 26.04 5.52
N ALA A 447 -28.88 27.28 5.37
CA ALA A 447 -27.44 27.54 5.42
C ALA A 447 -26.88 27.11 6.79
N SER A 448 -25.81 26.34 6.78
CA SER A 448 -25.12 25.82 7.96
C SER A 448 -23.71 25.38 7.57
N THR A 449 -22.76 25.68 8.44
CA THR A 449 -21.36 25.26 8.33
C THR A 449 -21.09 23.85 8.87
N SER A 450 -22.06 23.26 9.56
CA SER A 450 -22.00 21.94 10.21
C SER A 450 -22.91 20.88 9.55
N ASP A 451 -23.86 21.26 8.68
CA ASP A 451 -24.70 20.32 7.92
C ASP A 451 -24.09 19.90 6.57
N TYR A 452 -23.36 18.78 6.57
CA TYR A 452 -22.71 18.26 5.37
C TYR A 452 -23.59 17.37 4.48
N ARG A 453 -23.27 17.41 3.19
CA ARG A 453 -23.64 16.44 2.15
C ARG A 453 -22.37 15.79 1.60
N TYR A 454 -22.44 14.52 1.23
CA TYR A 454 -21.31 13.73 0.76
C TYR A 454 -21.57 13.21 -0.64
N LEU A 455 -20.61 13.42 -1.53
CA LEU A 455 -20.64 12.93 -2.91
C LEU A 455 -19.74 11.71 -3.09
N HIS A 456 -19.99 10.95 -4.15
CA HIS A 456 -19.21 9.76 -4.49
C HIS A 456 -18.71 9.85 -5.93
N GLY A 457 -17.40 10.03 -6.10
CA GLY A 457 -16.75 10.04 -7.42
C GLY A 457 -16.25 8.65 -7.81
N ARG A 458 -16.64 8.17 -8.99
CA ARG A 458 -16.28 6.83 -9.49
C ARG A 458 -15.56 6.91 -10.83
N GLY A 459 -14.39 6.26 -10.93
CA GLY A 459 -13.65 6.14 -12.18
C GLY A 459 -13.77 4.75 -12.81
N LEU A 460 -13.85 4.71 -14.14
CA LEU A 460 -13.68 3.50 -14.94
C LEU A 460 -12.37 3.61 -15.71
N TYR A 461 -11.44 2.72 -15.41
CA TYR A 461 -10.16 2.57 -16.10
C TYR A 461 -10.19 1.35 -17.01
N LEU A 462 -9.56 1.47 -18.17
CA LEU A 462 -9.32 0.34 -19.06
C LEU A 462 -7.90 0.45 -19.59
N ASP A 463 -7.13 -0.61 -19.34
CA ASP A 463 -5.76 -0.69 -19.84
C ASP A 463 -5.71 -0.88 -21.35
N TYR A 464 -4.57 -0.53 -21.93
CA TYR A 464 -4.34 -0.73 -23.35
C TYR A 464 -4.51 -2.21 -23.73
N LEU A 465 -5.36 -2.46 -24.73
CA LEU A 465 -5.63 -3.80 -25.21
C LEU A 465 -4.52 -4.26 -26.13
N GLY A 466 -3.64 -5.14 -25.64
CA GLY A 466 -2.62 -5.80 -26.44
C GLY A 466 -3.18 -6.78 -27.49
N SER A 467 -2.31 -7.22 -28.39
CA SER A 467 -2.63 -8.05 -29.55
C SER A 467 -3.23 -9.40 -29.15
N ALA A 468 -2.75 -10.00 -28.08
CA ALA A 468 -3.30 -11.23 -27.51
C ALA A 468 -4.73 -11.05 -26.98
N ALA A 469 -4.98 -9.97 -26.22
CA ALA A 469 -6.32 -9.63 -25.72
C ALA A 469 -7.30 -9.36 -26.88
N ARG A 470 -6.88 -8.60 -27.89
CA ARG A 470 -7.69 -8.34 -29.10
C ARG A 470 -8.01 -9.61 -29.87
N GLN A 471 -7.04 -10.53 -30.03
CA GLN A 471 -7.28 -11.83 -30.65
C GLN A 471 -8.28 -12.66 -29.83
N ALA A 472 -8.17 -12.67 -28.51
CA ALA A 472 -9.10 -13.36 -27.63
C ALA A 472 -10.53 -12.81 -27.76
N ILE A 473 -10.71 -11.48 -27.80
CA ILE A 473 -12.01 -10.83 -28.08
C ILE A 473 -12.55 -11.26 -29.45
N GLY A 474 -11.69 -11.34 -30.47
CA GLY A 474 -12.06 -11.80 -31.81
C GLY A 474 -12.69 -13.20 -31.81
N THR A 475 -12.30 -14.08 -30.88
CA THR A 475 -12.89 -15.42 -30.74
C THR A 475 -14.30 -15.44 -30.14
N CYS A 476 -14.76 -14.33 -29.57
CA CYS A 476 -16.11 -14.23 -29.02
C CYS A 476 -17.18 -14.09 -30.11
N SER A 477 -16.82 -13.52 -31.25
CA SER A 477 -17.70 -13.40 -32.41
C SER A 477 -18.02 -14.79 -32.98
N GLY A 478 -19.28 -15.21 -32.89
CA GLY A 478 -19.75 -16.49 -33.44
C GLY A 478 -19.83 -17.66 -32.45
N LYS A 479 -19.57 -17.44 -31.15
CA LYS A 479 -19.84 -18.47 -30.13
C LYS A 479 -21.35 -18.70 -29.98
N THR A 480 -21.78 -19.93 -30.20
CA THR A 480 -23.20 -20.32 -30.06
C THR A 480 -23.53 -20.56 -28.59
N GLY A 481 -24.62 -19.97 -28.10
CA GLY A 481 -25.13 -20.22 -26.74
C GLY A 481 -24.46 -19.40 -25.62
N VAL A 482 -23.59 -18.45 -25.95
CA VAL A 482 -22.98 -17.50 -24.99
C VAL A 482 -23.19 -16.09 -25.54
N ALA A 483 -23.72 -15.17 -24.73
CA ALA A 483 -23.87 -13.78 -25.15
C ALA A 483 -22.47 -13.17 -25.39
N TYR A 484 -22.33 -12.33 -26.42
CA TYR A 484 -21.05 -11.70 -26.75
C TYR A 484 -20.42 -11.01 -25.54
N THR A 485 -21.25 -10.29 -24.77
CA THR A 485 -20.87 -9.58 -23.54
C THR A 485 -20.30 -10.50 -22.47
N GLU A 486 -20.89 -11.68 -22.26
CA GLU A 486 -20.42 -12.67 -21.29
C GLU A 486 -19.06 -13.27 -21.69
N CYS A 487 -18.76 -13.31 -22.98
CA CYS A 487 -17.46 -13.76 -23.48
C CYS A 487 -16.39 -12.66 -23.39
N VAL A 488 -16.74 -11.40 -23.70
CA VAL A 488 -15.78 -10.29 -23.78
C VAL A 488 -15.38 -9.76 -22.41
N LEU A 489 -16.34 -9.59 -21.48
CA LEU A 489 -16.05 -8.95 -20.20
C LEU A 489 -14.93 -9.64 -19.38
N PRO A 490 -14.82 -10.99 -19.33
CA PRO A 490 -13.70 -11.65 -18.65
C PRO A 490 -12.33 -11.44 -19.30
N ILE A 491 -12.28 -10.99 -20.56
CA ILE A 491 -11.05 -10.75 -21.34
C ILE A 491 -10.56 -9.31 -21.19
N LEU A 492 -11.43 -8.35 -20.82
CA LEU A 492 -11.08 -6.94 -20.74
C LEU A 492 -10.37 -6.59 -19.40
N PRO A 493 -9.22 -5.88 -19.43
CA PRO A 493 -8.51 -5.41 -18.24
C PRO A 493 -9.08 -4.08 -17.74
N PHE A 494 -10.31 -4.10 -17.22
CA PHE A 494 -10.94 -2.91 -16.69
C PHE A 494 -10.93 -2.89 -15.16
N THR A 495 -10.91 -1.69 -14.59
CA THR A 495 -11.00 -1.49 -13.14
C THR A 495 -11.97 -0.34 -12.84
N THR A 496 -12.88 -0.55 -11.89
CA THR A 496 -13.78 0.51 -11.39
C THR A 496 -13.38 0.91 -9.97
N ILE A 497 -12.99 2.16 -9.78
CA ILE A 497 -12.35 2.62 -8.54
C ILE A 497 -13.17 3.76 -7.92
N ASN A 498 -13.29 3.73 -6.59
CA ASN A 498 -13.80 4.87 -5.83
C ASN A 498 -12.71 5.94 -5.74
N LEU A 499 -12.91 7.05 -6.43
CA LEU A 499 -11.94 8.15 -6.57
C LEU A 499 -12.29 9.36 -5.70
N THR A 500 -13.25 9.22 -4.79
CA THR A 500 -13.84 10.34 -4.02
C THR A 500 -12.78 11.16 -3.28
N GLU A 501 -11.84 10.52 -2.59
CA GLU A 501 -10.76 11.20 -1.83
C GLU A 501 -9.58 11.66 -2.71
N MET A 502 -9.59 11.29 -4.00
CA MET A 502 -8.48 11.51 -4.93
C MET A 502 -8.79 12.63 -5.92
N ALA A 503 -10.08 12.82 -6.22
CA ALA A 503 -10.60 13.86 -7.06
C ALA A 503 -10.37 15.26 -6.49
N ARG A 504 -10.24 16.23 -7.41
CA ARG A 504 -10.23 17.65 -7.06
C ARG A 504 -11.67 18.14 -7.03
N TRP A 505 -12.05 18.75 -5.91
CA TRP A 505 -13.39 19.27 -5.69
C TRP A 505 -13.37 20.79 -5.63
N THR A 506 -14.35 21.45 -6.24
CA THR A 506 -14.44 22.91 -6.28
C THR A 506 -15.89 23.36 -6.29
N ALA A 507 -16.23 24.37 -5.49
CA ALA A 507 -17.53 25.03 -5.61
C ALA A 507 -17.54 25.98 -6.82
N SER A 508 -18.62 25.99 -7.60
CA SER A 508 -18.82 27.00 -8.64
C SER A 508 -19.04 28.40 -8.07
N ASP A 509 -19.58 28.48 -6.86
CA ASP A 509 -19.75 29.71 -6.08
C ASP A 509 -19.40 29.42 -4.61
N THR A 510 -18.23 29.90 -4.19
CA THR A 510 -17.71 29.74 -2.82
C THR A 510 -18.41 30.62 -1.79
N THR A 511 -19.36 31.46 -2.22
CA THR A 511 -20.24 32.23 -1.33
C THR A 511 -21.51 31.47 -0.98
N VAL A 512 -21.87 30.44 -1.75
CA VAL A 512 -23.06 29.59 -1.55
C VAL A 512 -22.67 28.25 -0.95
N LEU A 513 -21.58 27.64 -1.43
CA LEU A 513 -21.09 26.34 -0.95
C LEU A 513 -19.67 26.44 -0.40
N ASN A 514 -19.43 25.70 0.68
CA ASN A 514 -18.10 25.29 1.08
C ASN A 514 -17.89 23.81 0.66
N VAL A 515 -16.80 23.53 -0.03
CA VAL A 515 -16.49 22.20 -0.59
C VAL A 515 -15.08 21.79 -0.17
N ASN A 516 -14.96 20.59 0.39
CA ASN A 516 -13.67 20.05 0.77
C ASN A 516 -13.02 19.30 -0.41
N SER A 517 -11.81 19.72 -0.74
CA SER A 517 -10.92 19.03 -1.69
C SER A 517 -9.67 18.45 -1.02
N THR A 518 -9.53 18.60 0.30
CA THR A 518 -8.41 18.07 1.08
C THR A 518 -8.52 16.57 1.25
N LYS A 519 -7.37 15.90 1.14
CA LYS A 519 -7.25 14.45 1.12
C LYS A 519 -7.02 13.95 2.54
N ALA A 520 -7.90 13.09 3.04
CA ALA A 520 -7.77 12.52 4.36
C ALA A 520 -6.58 11.55 4.45
N LEU A 521 -5.93 11.47 5.61
CA LEU A 521 -4.97 10.40 5.93
C LEU A 521 -5.67 9.07 6.22
N SER A 522 -6.99 9.09 6.46
CA SER A 522 -7.83 7.92 6.72
C SER A 522 -9.10 7.95 5.88
N PHE A 523 -9.37 6.86 5.16
CA PHE A 523 -10.51 6.74 4.26
C PHE A 523 -11.79 6.37 5.03
N ASN A 524 -12.73 7.32 5.19
CA ASN A 524 -14.08 7.04 5.70
C ASN A 524 -15.10 7.13 4.55
N VAL A 525 -15.60 5.98 4.09
CA VAL A 525 -16.58 5.90 2.99
C VAL A 525 -17.95 6.50 3.29
N THR A 526 -18.38 6.51 4.56
CA THR A 526 -19.68 7.11 4.92
C THR A 526 -19.58 8.62 5.01
N GLU A 527 -18.42 9.14 5.39
CA GLU A 527 -18.20 10.57 5.60
C GLU A 527 -16.89 11.00 4.94
N PRO A 528 -16.77 10.88 3.60
CA PRO A 528 -15.54 11.23 2.92
C PRO A 528 -15.20 12.70 3.17
N PHE A 529 -13.90 13.00 3.15
CA PHE A 529 -13.40 14.37 3.18
C PHE A 529 -13.50 14.98 1.79
N GLY A 530 -13.03 14.29 0.75
CA GLY A 530 -13.22 14.69 -0.63
C GLY A 530 -14.71 14.76 -1.00
N GLY A 531 -15.13 15.89 -1.58
CA GLY A 531 -16.50 16.07 -2.07
C GLY A 531 -17.54 16.32 -0.98
N ARG A 532 -17.10 16.52 0.27
CA ARG A 532 -17.95 17.00 1.36
C ARG A 532 -18.38 18.44 1.08
N THR A 533 -19.69 18.69 1.09
CA THR A 533 -20.29 19.98 0.76
C THR A 533 -21.12 20.49 1.93
N ALA A 534 -20.93 21.74 2.34
CA ALA A 534 -21.83 22.49 3.21
C ALA A 534 -22.42 23.68 2.45
N GLY A 535 -23.69 24.00 2.71
CA GLY A 535 -24.34 25.19 2.17
C GLY A 535 -24.17 26.34 3.14
N ILE A 536 -23.44 27.38 2.78
CA ILE A 536 -23.13 28.51 3.69
C ILE A 536 -24.00 29.75 3.43
N LYS A 537 -24.71 29.80 2.31
CA LYS A 537 -25.65 30.87 1.99
C LYS A 537 -26.76 30.38 1.07
N THR A 538 -27.96 30.92 1.23
CA THR A 538 -29.09 30.69 0.32
C THR A 538 -28.70 31.00 -1.13
N GLY A 539 -28.94 30.03 -2.03
CA GLY A 539 -28.55 30.13 -3.43
C GLY A 539 -28.43 28.77 -4.11
N THR A 540 -28.00 28.81 -5.36
CA THR A 540 -27.72 27.62 -6.17
C THR A 540 -26.27 27.66 -6.62
N ALA A 541 -25.57 26.55 -6.42
CA ALA A 541 -24.20 26.39 -6.89
C ALA A 541 -23.89 24.91 -7.08
N ASN A 542 -22.83 24.62 -7.82
CA ASN A 542 -22.40 23.26 -8.12
C ASN A 542 -21.18 22.91 -7.27
N ASN A 543 -21.11 21.65 -6.85
CA ASN A 543 -19.84 21.03 -6.49
C ASN A 543 -19.29 20.31 -7.73
N ASN A 544 -18.21 20.83 -8.29
CA ASN A 544 -17.52 20.30 -9.45
C ASN A 544 -16.38 19.39 -9.03
N SER A 545 -16.33 18.21 -9.63
CA SER A 545 -15.34 17.18 -9.36
C SER A 545 -14.51 16.90 -10.61
N VAL A 546 -13.19 16.85 -10.47
CA VAL A 546 -12.26 16.70 -11.61
C VAL A 546 -11.23 15.62 -11.31
N MET A 547 -11.00 14.72 -12.28
CA MET A 547 -9.98 13.67 -12.25
C MET A 547 -9.12 13.67 -13.50
N ARG A 548 -7.81 13.45 -13.32
CA ARG A 548 -6.88 13.24 -14.44
C ARG A 548 -7.01 11.84 -15.00
N THR A 549 -6.81 11.70 -16.30
CA THR A 549 -7.10 10.44 -17.00
C THR A 549 -6.05 9.34 -16.83
N SER A 550 -4.84 9.64 -16.40
CA SER A 550 -3.72 8.69 -16.33
C SER A 550 -3.39 8.24 -14.89
N ASN A 551 -2.23 7.59 -14.71
CA ASN A 551 -1.62 7.31 -13.41
C ASN A 551 -1.56 8.55 -12.49
N SER A 552 -1.33 9.75 -13.03
CA SER A 552 -1.28 11.00 -12.25
C SER A 552 -2.58 11.38 -11.57
N GLY A 553 -3.73 10.87 -12.06
CA GLY A 553 -5.01 10.99 -11.37
C GLY A 553 -5.05 10.14 -10.12
N VAL A 554 -4.52 8.92 -10.20
CA VAL A 554 -4.58 7.93 -9.13
C VAL A 554 -3.44 8.08 -8.11
N ALA A 555 -2.29 8.58 -8.55
CA ALA A 555 -1.11 8.76 -7.71
C ALA A 555 -1.20 10.06 -6.88
N VAL A 556 -1.72 9.93 -5.65
CA VAL A 556 -1.80 11.04 -4.70
C VAL A 556 -0.43 11.26 -4.06
N SER A 557 0.12 12.46 -4.19
CA SER A 557 1.33 12.88 -3.49
C SER A 557 1.19 14.30 -2.95
N ASP A 558 1.78 14.52 -1.78
CA ASP A 558 1.84 15.84 -1.14
C ASP A 558 3.00 16.69 -1.68
N ASP A 559 4.12 16.05 -2.03
CA ASP A 559 5.32 16.71 -2.56
C ASP A 559 5.28 16.90 -4.08
N ILE A 560 4.66 15.97 -4.82
CA ILE A 560 4.58 16.00 -6.28
C ILE A 560 3.12 16.20 -6.69
N ILE A 561 2.71 17.46 -6.66
CA ILE A 561 1.33 17.86 -6.92
C ILE A 561 1.09 17.95 -8.44
N GLY A 562 -0.07 17.45 -8.89
CA GLY A 562 -0.52 17.67 -10.26
C GLY A 562 -0.14 16.58 -11.26
N ALA A 563 -0.01 16.96 -12.54
CA ALA A 563 0.43 16.09 -13.62
C ALA A 563 1.95 15.90 -13.56
N VAL A 564 2.50 14.78 -14.06
CA VAL A 564 3.95 14.59 -14.18
C VAL A 564 4.44 14.63 -15.63
N ASP A 565 3.53 14.53 -16.59
CA ASP A 565 3.79 14.82 -18.00
C ASP A 565 2.63 15.61 -18.65
N THR A 566 2.81 15.97 -19.92
CA THR A 566 1.84 16.80 -20.67
C THR A 566 0.78 16.00 -21.44
N ASN A 567 0.93 14.68 -21.57
CA ASN A 567 0.15 13.83 -22.46
C ASN A 567 -0.70 12.84 -21.66
N GLY A 568 -2.02 13.01 -21.65
CA GLY A 568 -2.91 12.14 -20.86
C GLY A 568 -2.88 12.42 -19.35
N ASP A 569 -1.74 12.82 -18.79
CA ASP A 569 -1.61 13.34 -17.43
C ASP A 569 -2.26 14.73 -17.25
N GLY A 570 -2.17 15.58 -18.27
CA GLY A 570 -2.78 16.91 -18.28
C GLY A 570 -4.27 16.89 -18.61
N ALA A 571 -4.79 15.79 -19.19
CA ALA A 571 -6.19 15.65 -19.56
C ALA A 571 -7.03 15.27 -18.33
N THR A 572 -8.23 15.84 -18.25
CA THR A 572 -9.15 15.62 -17.13
C THR A 572 -10.55 15.28 -17.59
N LEU A 573 -11.20 14.41 -16.83
CA LEU A 573 -12.64 14.18 -16.86
C LEU A 573 -13.26 14.87 -15.65
N SER A 574 -14.50 15.31 -15.78
CA SER A 574 -15.19 16.06 -14.73
C SER A 574 -16.67 15.77 -14.72
N ASP A 575 -17.26 15.92 -13.55
CA ASP A 575 -18.70 15.86 -13.35
C ASP A 575 -19.10 16.85 -12.23
N SER A 576 -20.38 17.22 -12.16
CA SER A 576 -20.87 18.26 -11.25
C SER A 576 -22.22 17.90 -10.66
N GLN A 577 -22.37 18.12 -9.35
CA GLN A 577 -23.65 18.04 -8.67
C GLN A 577 -24.16 19.43 -8.34
N SER A 578 -25.37 19.77 -8.79
CA SER A 578 -26.06 20.99 -8.40
C SER A 578 -26.60 20.89 -6.96
N PHE A 579 -26.45 21.96 -6.19
CA PHE A 579 -27.00 22.12 -4.86
C PHE A 579 -27.91 23.35 -4.80
N GLN A 580 -28.99 23.24 -4.03
CA GLN A 580 -29.86 24.34 -3.67
C GLN A 580 -29.90 24.49 -2.15
N VAL A 581 -29.43 25.64 -1.66
CA VAL A 581 -29.43 25.98 -0.23
C VAL A 581 -30.63 26.89 0.06
N GLY A 582 -31.43 26.56 1.09
CA GLY A 582 -32.58 27.37 1.52
C GLY A 582 -33.90 27.06 0.81
N ALA A 583 -34.09 25.85 0.27
CA ALA A 583 -35.34 25.51 -0.41
C ALA A 583 -36.50 25.29 0.60
N GLY A 584 -37.40 26.27 0.71
CA GLY A 584 -38.72 26.08 1.35
C GLY A 584 -38.93 26.74 2.72
N THR A 585 -37.92 27.40 3.28
CA THR A 585 -38.08 28.31 4.43
C THR A 585 -37.82 29.75 3.97
N PRO A 586 -38.53 30.78 4.50
CA PRO A 586 -38.02 32.14 4.42
C PRO A 586 -36.58 32.12 4.92
N ASP A 587 -35.70 32.79 4.17
CA ASP A 587 -34.32 33.06 4.56
C ASP A 587 -34.27 33.27 6.09
N PRO A 588 -33.49 32.51 6.88
CA PRO A 588 -33.30 32.77 8.31
C PRO A 588 -32.68 34.16 8.60
N GLY A 589 -32.72 35.09 7.64
CA GLY A 589 -31.65 36.01 7.34
C GLY A 589 -30.45 35.25 6.75
N PRO A 590 -29.57 35.93 6.01
CA PRO A 590 -28.27 35.36 5.72
C PRO A 590 -27.64 34.99 7.07
N GLY A 591 -27.23 33.72 7.25
CA GLY A 591 -25.95 33.51 7.92
C GLY A 591 -25.01 34.46 7.21
N THR A 592 -24.40 35.40 7.93
CA THR A 592 -23.93 36.66 7.34
C THR A 592 -22.86 36.51 6.26
N GLY A 593 -22.39 35.28 6.02
CA GLY A 593 -21.27 34.97 5.15
C GLY A 593 -19.98 35.52 5.72
N ASP A 594 -20.01 35.91 7.01
CA ASP A 594 -18.86 36.45 7.70
C ASP A 594 -17.83 35.35 7.85
N LYS A 595 -16.60 35.72 7.55
CA LYS A 595 -15.44 34.84 7.69
C LYS A 595 -14.64 35.32 8.89
N ILE A 596 -14.07 34.37 9.61
CA ILE A 596 -13.03 34.63 10.60
C ILE A 596 -11.73 34.18 9.96
N LEU A 597 -10.76 35.07 9.91
CA LEU A 597 -9.40 34.70 9.54
C LEU A 597 -8.54 34.61 10.77
N VAL A 598 -7.80 33.50 10.88
CA VAL A 598 -6.83 33.26 11.94
C VAL A 598 -5.46 32.99 11.34
N ALA A 599 -4.54 33.91 11.59
CA ALA A 599 -3.13 33.76 11.27
C ALA A 599 -2.39 33.19 12.49
N ILE A 600 -1.58 32.17 12.27
CA ILE A 600 -0.75 31.56 13.31
C ILE A 600 0.72 31.90 13.01
N SER A 601 1.45 32.30 14.05
CA SER A 601 2.88 32.56 14.00
C SER A 601 3.58 31.83 15.16
N GLY A 602 4.86 31.48 15.01
CA GLY A 602 5.66 30.92 16.10
C GLY A 602 5.51 29.42 16.39
N GLY A 603 4.89 28.62 15.51
CA GLY A 603 4.75 27.16 15.64
C GLY A 603 4.89 26.41 14.31
N SER A 604 4.45 25.14 14.27
CA SER A 604 4.42 24.34 13.05
C SER A 604 3.42 24.86 12.01
N SER A 605 3.78 24.87 10.74
CA SER A 605 2.88 25.18 9.61
C SER A 605 1.82 24.10 9.33
N SER A 606 1.89 22.94 10.00
CA SER A 606 0.99 21.78 9.78
C SER A 606 -0.25 21.78 10.68
N ALA A 607 -0.39 22.74 11.59
CA ALA A 607 -1.51 22.78 12.53
C ALA A 607 -2.83 23.09 11.81
N THR A 608 -3.81 22.19 11.93
CA THR A 608 -5.22 22.43 11.59
C THR A 608 -5.95 22.87 12.86
N PRO A 609 -5.99 24.17 13.18
CA PRO A 609 -6.80 24.66 14.29
C PRO A 609 -8.29 24.30 14.04
N LYS A 610 -8.95 23.76 15.06
CA LYS A 610 -10.41 23.55 15.08
C LYS A 610 -11.05 24.65 15.91
N PHE A 611 -12.09 25.30 15.39
CA PHE A 611 -12.67 26.49 16.01
C PHE A 611 -14.10 26.16 16.45
N ASP A 612 -14.39 26.26 17.75
CA ASP A 612 -15.73 26.05 18.29
C ASP A 612 -16.34 27.39 18.68
N LEU A 613 -17.19 27.93 17.82
CA LEU A 613 -17.85 29.21 18.02
C LEU A 613 -19.27 28.96 18.50
N LEU A 614 -19.66 29.55 19.64
CA LEU A 614 -21.06 29.60 20.09
C LEU A 614 -21.75 28.22 20.23
N ASP A 615 -21.05 27.21 20.76
CA ASP A 615 -21.51 25.82 20.95
C ASP A 615 -21.72 24.98 19.67
N ASP A 616 -21.15 25.37 18.50
CA ASP A 616 -21.10 24.51 17.30
C ASP A 616 -19.73 23.83 17.16
N ASP A 617 -19.66 22.56 17.59
CA ASP A 617 -18.45 21.70 17.66
C ASP A 617 -17.88 21.25 16.29
N ASN A 618 -18.23 21.91 15.17
CA ASN A 618 -17.97 21.37 13.83
C ASN A 618 -17.61 22.38 12.72
N VAL A 619 -17.17 23.60 13.06
CA VAL A 619 -16.71 24.57 12.03
C VAL A 619 -15.34 24.15 11.48
N ASN A 620 -15.34 23.56 10.27
CA ASN A 620 -14.12 23.20 9.56
C ASN A 620 -13.52 24.42 8.84
N CYS A 621 -12.39 24.89 9.33
CA CYS A 621 -11.65 25.99 8.70
C CYS A 621 -10.69 25.48 7.64
N THR A 622 -10.58 26.22 6.54
CA THR A 622 -9.72 25.89 5.40
C THR A 622 -8.57 26.89 5.32
N PHE A 623 -7.39 26.45 4.90
CA PHE A 623 -6.27 27.37 4.71
C PHE A 623 -6.50 28.19 3.43
N ASP A 624 -6.52 29.52 3.56
CA ASP A 624 -6.60 30.45 2.44
C ASP A 624 -5.18 30.84 2.01
N GLU A 625 -4.77 30.35 0.84
CA GLU A 625 -3.43 30.57 0.28
C GLU A 625 -3.16 32.03 -0.10
N GLU A 626 -4.19 32.79 -0.46
CA GLU A 626 -4.06 34.21 -0.81
C GLU A 626 -3.86 35.05 0.45
N GLU A 627 -4.60 34.73 1.51
CA GLU A 627 -4.56 35.47 2.77
C GLU A 627 -3.46 34.99 3.73
N LYS A 628 -2.87 33.81 3.48
CA LYS A 628 -1.91 33.15 4.37
C LYS A 628 -2.46 32.99 5.79
N ALA A 629 -3.72 32.59 5.90
CA ALA A 629 -4.45 32.44 7.15
C ALA A 629 -5.54 31.37 7.03
N TRP A 630 -5.97 30.81 8.16
CA TRP A 630 -7.09 29.89 8.23
C TRP A 630 -8.41 30.65 8.14
N SER A 631 -9.26 30.28 7.19
CA SER A 631 -10.59 30.83 6.95
C SER A 631 -11.66 29.93 7.52
N CYS A 632 -12.36 30.45 8.53
CA CYS A 632 -13.49 29.82 9.17
C CYS A 632 -14.79 30.50 8.74
N PRO A 633 -15.74 29.78 8.13
CA PRO A 633 -17.06 30.35 7.91
C PRO A 633 -17.81 30.47 9.24
N SER A 634 -18.63 31.51 9.40
CA SER A 634 -19.49 31.72 10.58
C SER A 634 -20.95 31.82 10.16
N ASP A 635 -21.82 31.10 10.88
CA ASP A 635 -23.28 31.22 10.76
C ASP A 635 -23.84 32.39 11.58
N SER A 636 -23.01 33.01 12.44
CA SER A 636 -23.38 34.16 13.27
C SER A 636 -22.87 35.50 12.71
N THR A 637 -23.68 36.56 12.90
CA THR A 637 -23.30 37.95 12.59
C THR A 637 -22.14 38.40 13.46
N LEU A 638 -20.98 38.70 12.88
CA LEU A 638 -19.80 39.16 13.63
C LEU A 638 -19.80 40.70 13.78
N PRO A 639 -19.33 41.27 14.91
CA PRO A 639 -18.63 40.59 16.01
C PRO A 639 -19.54 40.06 17.13
N VAL A 640 -19.15 38.93 17.71
CA VAL A 640 -19.83 38.26 18.85
C VAL A 640 -18.80 37.68 19.81
N GLU A 641 -19.16 37.52 21.09
CA GLU A 641 -18.36 36.74 22.03
C GLU A 641 -18.26 35.28 21.54
N GLY A 642 -17.11 34.65 21.71
CA GLY A 642 -16.94 33.25 21.33
C GLY A 642 -15.63 32.65 21.82
N THR A 643 -15.51 31.33 21.67
CA THR A 643 -14.30 30.59 22.04
C THR A 643 -13.53 30.18 20.78
N LEU A 644 -12.21 30.25 20.87
CA LEU A 644 -11.25 29.76 19.89
C LEU A 644 -10.58 28.54 20.52
N THR A 645 -10.93 27.35 20.04
CA THR A 645 -10.15 26.14 20.34
C THR A 645 -8.95 26.11 19.38
N LEU A 646 -7.78 25.67 19.84
CA LEU A 646 -6.59 25.46 19.03
C LEU A 646 -6.11 24.05 19.35
N SER A 647 -5.79 23.26 18.33
CA SER A 647 -5.30 21.89 18.50
C SER A 647 -4.31 21.53 17.38
N GLY A 648 -3.47 20.53 17.60
CA GLY A 648 -2.54 20.04 16.57
C GLY A 648 -1.41 21.03 16.24
N TYR A 649 -1.10 21.96 17.14
CA TYR A 649 -0.01 22.94 16.97
C TYR A 649 1.37 22.42 17.40
N ASN A 650 1.42 21.26 18.05
CA ASN A 650 2.66 20.61 18.45
C ASN A 650 3.38 19.97 17.27
N LEU A 651 4.71 20.01 17.27
CA LEU A 651 5.52 19.57 16.14
C LEU A 651 6.28 18.29 16.48
N GLU A 652 6.10 17.24 15.67
CA GLU A 652 6.96 16.08 15.71
C GLU A 652 8.04 16.18 14.61
N THR A 653 9.30 16.28 15.02
CA THR A 653 10.46 16.23 14.11
C THR A 653 11.32 15.00 14.39
N LEU A 654 12.40 14.83 13.62
CA LEU A 654 13.41 13.80 13.87
C LEU A 654 14.71 14.45 14.35
N ALA A 655 15.28 13.96 15.45
CA ALA A 655 16.63 14.24 15.90
C ALA A 655 17.58 13.10 15.59
N ASP A 656 18.84 13.39 15.32
CA ASP A 656 19.87 12.35 15.18
C ASP A 656 20.00 11.55 16.49
N TYR A 657 19.85 10.24 16.40
CA TYR A 657 20.06 9.30 17.50
C TYR A 657 21.05 8.22 17.08
N THR A 658 22.22 8.27 17.72
CA THR A 658 23.30 7.30 17.50
C THR A 658 23.28 6.25 18.59
N PHE A 659 23.18 4.98 18.22
CA PHE A 659 23.20 3.86 19.15
C PHE A 659 23.85 2.62 18.54
N ASN A 660 24.20 1.65 19.40
CA ASN A 660 24.77 0.38 18.99
C ASN A 660 23.68 -0.72 19.05
N PRO A 661 23.10 -1.15 17.91
CA PRO A 661 22.02 -2.12 17.88
C PRO A 661 22.46 -3.52 18.31
N THR A 662 23.77 -3.81 18.37
CA THR A 662 24.29 -5.10 18.88
C THR A 662 24.25 -5.21 20.40
N SER A 663 24.16 -4.07 21.10
CA SER A 663 24.14 -4.00 22.56
C SER A 663 22.90 -3.32 23.12
N THR A 664 22.05 -2.74 22.27
CA THR A 664 20.83 -2.06 22.69
C THR A 664 19.68 -3.04 22.87
N ALA A 665 19.05 -3.02 24.04
CA ALA A 665 17.90 -3.86 24.35
C ALA A 665 16.73 -3.58 23.38
N GLY A 666 16.00 -4.64 23.00
CA GLY A 666 14.90 -4.56 22.03
C GLY A 666 15.34 -4.63 20.56
N CYS A 667 16.65 -4.59 20.28
CA CYS A 667 17.18 -4.78 18.94
C CYS A 667 17.51 -6.24 18.66
N THR A 668 17.18 -6.71 17.45
CA THR A 668 17.43 -8.08 16.99
C THR A 668 18.12 -8.06 15.64
N ARG A 669 19.00 -9.03 15.41
CA ARG A 669 19.68 -9.16 14.12
C ARG A 669 18.74 -9.83 13.12
N GLN A 670 18.71 -9.33 11.89
CA GLN A 670 17.93 -9.93 10.80
C GLN A 670 18.34 -11.39 10.59
N VAL A 671 17.33 -12.27 10.49
CA VAL A 671 17.53 -13.71 10.26
C VAL A 671 18.28 -13.93 8.95
N GLY A 672 19.34 -14.75 8.99
CA GLY A 672 20.16 -15.10 7.82
C GLY A 672 21.39 -14.23 7.60
N ASP A 673 21.54 -13.13 8.34
CA ASP A 673 22.75 -12.31 8.29
C ASP A 673 23.85 -12.92 9.19
N ASN A 674 25.06 -13.17 8.66
CA ASN A 674 26.17 -13.86 9.36
C ASN A 674 27.49 -13.06 9.30
N GLY A 675 28.25 -13.04 10.41
CA GLY A 675 29.57 -12.39 10.51
C GLY A 675 29.66 -11.27 11.56
N SER A 676 30.88 -10.92 11.98
CA SER A 676 31.13 -9.88 12.99
C SER A 676 30.91 -8.47 12.41
N ILE A 677 30.37 -7.58 13.25
CA ILE A 677 30.26 -6.14 13.00
C ILE A 677 31.28 -5.45 13.90
N SER A 678 32.21 -4.69 13.32
CA SER A 678 33.26 -3.99 14.08
C SER A 678 32.94 -2.52 14.33
N SER A 679 32.05 -1.93 13.54
CA SER A 679 31.56 -0.55 13.69
C SER A 679 30.03 -0.54 13.80
N PRO A 680 29.48 -0.92 14.96
CA PRO A 680 28.04 -1.16 15.07
C PRO A 680 27.22 0.10 15.27
N ASN A 681 27.82 1.25 15.58
CA ASN A 681 27.06 2.48 15.82
C ASN A 681 26.29 2.90 14.56
N VAL A 682 24.97 3.05 14.69
CA VAL A 682 24.10 3.57 13.64
C VAL A 682 23.46 4.85 14.11
N THR A 683 23.42 5.86 13.23
CA THR A 683 22.66 7.10 13.44
C THR A 683 21.38 7.05 12.63
N ILE A 684 20.27 7.34 13.28
CA ILE A 684 18.93 7.32 12.68
C ILE A 684 18.11 8.51 13.20
N GLY A 685 16.99 8.81 12.54
CA GLY A 685 16.01 9.77 13.05
C GLY A 685 15.24 9.20 14.25
N ARG A 686 15.41 9.82 15.41
CA ARG A 686 14.58 9.62 16.60
C ARG A 686 13.47 10.66 16.61
N PRO A 687 12.20 10.25 16.65
CA PRO A 687 11.11 11.17 16.87
C PRO A 687 11.37 12.03 18.10
N GLN A 688 11.20 13.34 17.94
CA GLN A 688 11.19 14.30 19.02
C GLN A 688 9.96 15.18 18.85
N PHE A 689 9.34 15.51 19.96
CA PHE A 689 8.12 16.27 20.04
C PHE A 689 8.41 17.60 20.71
N THR A 690 8.25 18.66 19.95
CA THR A 690 8.35 20.03 20.45
C THR A 690 6.95 20.47 20.87
N ASN A 691 6.78 20.68 22.17
CA ASN A 691 5.56 21.26 22.69
C ASN A 691 5.54 22.76 22.45
N TYR A 692 4.39 23.28 22.08
CA TYR A 692 4.14 24.71 21.93
C TYR A 692 2.97 25.13 22.80
N GLU A 693 3.08 26.26 23.47
CA GLU A 693 1.98 26.91 24.16
C GLU A 693 1.51 28.16 23.39
N VAL A 694 0.26 28.57 23.63
CA VAL A 694 -0.27 29.82 23.10
C VAL A 694 0.28 30.98 23.93
N LEU A 695 1.19 31.76 23.34
CA LEU A 695 1.81 32.92 23.98
C LEU A 695 0.86 34.14 23.97
N SER A 696 0.20 34.38 22.85
CA SER A 696 -0.72 35.51 22.72
C SER A 696 -1.77 35.29 21.63
N VAL A 697 -2.92 35.92 21.81
CA VAL A 697 -3.95 36.07 20.79
C VAL A 697 -4.34 37.53 20.69
N THR A 698 -4.25 38.11 19.50
CA THR A 698 -4.61 39.51 19.24
C THR A 698 -5.60 39.63 18.10
N GLY A 699 -6.71 40.33 18.32
CA GLY A 699 -7.79 40.54 17.36
C GLY A 699 -9.14 40.25 18.00
N GLY A 700 -9.98 41.28 18.17
CA GLY A 700 -11.32 41.12 18.74
C GLY A 700 -11.59 41.68 20.15
N GLY A 701 -10.92 42.77 20.55
CA GLY A 701 -11.02 43.31 21.92
C GLY A 701 -9.93 42.75 22.84
N THR A 702 -9.88 43.26 24.09
CA THR A 702 -8.98 42.73 25.13
C THR A 702 -9.48 41.35 25.58
N PRO A 703 -8.60 40.34 25.73
CA PRO A 703 -8.99 39.07 26.35
C PRO A 703 -9.52 39.37 27.76
N GLU A 704 -10.81 39.12 28.03
CA GLU A 704 -11.42 39.53 29.31
C GLU A 704 -11.19 38.53 30.46
N ASP A 705 -10.52 37.37 30.25
CA ASP A 705 -10.13 36.46 31.34
C ASP A 705 -9.02 35.46 30.88
N PRO A 706 -8.32 34.75 31.79
CA PRO A 706 -7.07 34.04 31.47
C PRO A 706 -7.33 32.85 30.53
N PHE A 707 -6.59 32.78 29.42
CA PHE A 707 -6.52 31.56 28.63
C PHE A 707 -5.90 30.45 29.49
N ILE A 708 -6.62 29.33 29.64
CA ILE A 708 -6.06 28.16 30.29
C ILE A 708 -5.16 27.50 29.26
N VAL A 709 -3.85 27.70 29.40
CA VAL A 709 -2.87 26.86 28.71
C VAL A 709 -2.91 25.49 29.37
N THR A 710 -3.65 24.56 28.77
CA THR A 710 -3.54 23.14 29.09
C THR A 710 -2.35 22.57 28.33
N ASP A 711 -1.14 22.79 28.85
CA ASP A 711 0.07 22.10 28.40
C ASP A 711 0.11 20.72 29.05
N ASP A 712 -0.45 19.72 28.38
CA ASP A 712 -0.34 18.32 28.82
C ASP A 712 0.83 17.58 28.15
N GLY A 713 1.52 18.24 27.23
CA GLY A 713 2.69 17.74 26.53
C GLY A 713 2.37 16.60 25.57
N LYS A 714 1.11 16.48 25.11
CA LYS A 714 0.64 15.41 24.22
C LYS A 714 0.26 15.92 22.84
N SER A 715 0.19 15.01 21.88
CA SER A 715 -0.24 15.31 20.50
C SER A 715 -1.73 15.68 20.41
N ALA A 716 -2.53 15.29 21.40
CA ALA A 716 -3.95 15.61 21.50
C ALA A 716 -4.23 16.90 22.29
N GLU A 717 -3.19 17.63 22.68
CA GLU A 717 -3.32 18.89 23.41
C GLU A 717 -4.21 19.89 22.65
N SER A 718 -5.00 20.64 23.42
CA SER A 718 -5.79 21.73 22.89
C SER A 718 -5.81 22.90 23.86
N THR A 719 -5.87 24.12 23.31
CA THR A 719 -5.96 25.36 24.08
C THR A 719 -7.25 26.07 23.73
N LYS A 720 -8.00 26.52 24.73
CA LYS A 720 -9.22 27.30 24.54
C LYS A 720 -8.97 28.76 24.89
N VAL A 721 -9.37 29.66 23.99
CA VAL A 721 -9.21 31.12 24.13
C VAL A 721 -10.57 31.76 23.95
N THR A 722 -11.13 32.35 25.00
CA THR A 722 -12.39 33.09 24.90
C THR A 722 -12.11 34.55 24.52
N LEU A 723 -12.79 35.03 23.49
CA LEU A 723 -12.68 36.39 22.97
C LEU A 723 -13.99 37.13 23.23
N SER A 724 -13.90 38.33 23.81
CA SER A 724 -15.06 39.19 24.10
C SER A 724 -15.77 39.69 22.84
N ALA A 725 -15.07 39.76 21.69
CA ALA A 725 -15.67 40.10 20.40
C ALA A 725 -14.88 39.54 19.20
N ILE A 726 -15.24 38.38 18.67
CA ILE A 726 -14.63 37.79 17.46
C ILE A 726 -14.90 38.67 16.23
N PRO A 727 -13.89 39.25 15.57
CA PRO A 727 -14.11 40.26 14.53
C PRO A 727 -14.51 39.65 13.19
N LYS A 728 -15.32 40.39 12.42
CA LYS A 728 -15.58 40.11 11.01
C LYS A 728 -14.34 40.35 10.16
N TYR A 729 -13.93 39.38 9.34
CA TYR A 729 -12.88 39.62 8.34
C TYR A 729 -13.39 40.52 7.20
N VAL A 730 -12.60 41.54 6.87
CA VAL A 730 -12.80 42.40 5.71
C VAL A 730 -11.54 42.39 4.87
N LYS A 731 -11.64 41.99 3.59
CA LYS A 731 -10.49 41.89 2.67
C LYS A 731 -9.90 43.25 2.28
N SER A 732 -10.74 44.28 2.18
CA SER A 732 -10.29 45.62 1.80
C SER A 732 -11.11 46.70 2.54
N PRO A 733 -10.50 47.45 3.48
CA PRO A 733 -9.13 47.29 3.98
C PRO A 733 -8.96 45.99 4.77
N ARG A 734 -7.79 45.35 4.66
CA ARG A 734 -7.47 44.10 5.37
C ARG A 734 -7.57 44.31 6.88
N SER A 735 -8.66 43.85 7.48
CA SER A 735 -8.99 44.07 8.89
C SER A 735 -9.81 42.91 9.47
N GLY A 736 -9.86 42.80 10.80
CA GLY A 736 -10.54 41.70 11.49
C GLY A 736 -9.80 40.35 11.44
N LEU A 737 -8.46 40.40 11.36
CA LEU A 737 -7.59 39.22 11.43
C LEU A 737 -7.26 38.91 12.90
N ILE A 738 -7.46 37.66 13.31
CA ILE A 738 -6.99 37.14 14.60
C ILE A 738 -5.57 36.62 14.40
N GLN A 739 -4.64 37.09 15.22
CA GLN A 739 -3.25 36.65 15.23
C GLN A 739 -3.02 35.81 16.47
N VAL A 740 -2.58 34.57 16.28
CA VAL A 740 -2.17 33.66 17.35
C VAL A 740 -0.65 33.54 17.29
N THR A 741 0.02 33.77 18.42
CA THR A 741 1.45 33.53 18.56
C THR A 741 1.66 32.31 19.45
N LEU A 742 2.36 31.32 18.91
CA LEU A 742 2.81 30.14 19.64
C LEU A 742 4.25 30.35 20.11
N GLN A 743 4.59 29.74 21.24
CA GLN A 743 5.95 29.69 21.77
C GLN A 743 6.27 28.27 22.18
N GLN A 744 7.49 27.80 21.89
CA GLN A 744 7.93 26.49 22.33
C GLN A 744 8.02 26.42 23.87
N THR A 745 7.38 25.42 24.46
CA THR A 745 7.47 25.09 25.89
C THR A 745 8.56 24.06 26.13
N GLY A 746 9.58 24.43 26.89
CA GLY A 746 10.64 23.52 27.29
C GLY A 746 11.50 22.97 26.15
N SER A 747 12.22 21.89 26.43
CA SER A 747 13.03 21.17 25.45
C SER A 747 12.23 20.06 24.78
N PRO A 748 12.50 19.72 23.51
CA PRO A 748 11.76 18.67 22.82
C PRO A 748 11.82 17.33 23.56
N THR A 749 10.66 16.70 23.74
CA THR A 749 10.53 15.37 24.33
C THR A 749 10.95 14.33 23.30
N GLN A 750 11.82 13.39 23.64
CA GLN A 750 12.37 12.47 22.66
C GLN A 750 11.81 11.04 22.84
N ALA A 751 11.40 10.38 21.75
CA ALA A 751 10.80 9.05 21.81
C ALA A 751 11.80 7.99 22.27
N THR A 752 11.41 7.02 23.08
CA THR A 752 12.35 5.97 23.50
C THR A 752 12.32 4.81 22.52
N LEU A 753 13.48 4.22 22.23
CA LEU A 753 13.56 3.06 21.33
C LEU A 753 12.82 1.87 21.95
N LEU A 754 11.84 1.32 21.23
CA LEU A 754 11.07 0.15 21.67
C LEU A 754 11.70 -1.14 21.14
N SER A 755 11.92 -1.19 19.82
CA SER A 755 12.53 -2.34 19.16
C SER A 755 13.23 -1.94 17.87
N CYS A 756 14.18 -2.75 17.42
CA CYS A 756 14.76 -2.59 16.09
C CYS A 756 15.19 -3.92 15.47
N VAL A 757 15.27 -3.97 14.14
CA VAL A 757 15.92 -5.06 13.40
C VAL A 757 17.10 -4.47 12.64
N TYR A 758 18.27 -5.09 12.75
CA TYR A 758 19.48 -4.62 12.07
C TYR A 758 20.17 -5.73 11.28
N LYS A 759 20.91 -5.35 10.24
CA LYS A 759 21.74 -6.24 9.42
C LYS A 759 23.15 -5.68 9.23
N LYS A 760 24.09 -6.53 8.84
CA LYS A 760 25.46 -6.20 8.47
C LYS A 760 25.48 -5.55 7.09
N ASN A 761 26.27 -4.48 6.97
CA ASN A 761 26.62 -3.84 5.72
C ASN A 761 28.13 -3.58 5.72
N GLY A 762 28.90 -4.47 5.08
CA GLY A 762 30.35 -4.49 5.22
C GLY A 762 30.75 -4.71 6.68
N SER A 763 31.55 -3.81 7.26
CA SER A 763 31.94 -3.84 8.68
C SER A 763 30.97 -3.11 9.62
N ASN A 764 29.90 -2.50 9.06
CA ASN A 764 28.96 -1.64 9.77
C ASN A 764 27.61 -2.35 10.03
N ALA A 765 26.82 -1.82 10.96
CA ALA A 765 25.41 -2.18 11.11
C ALA A 765 24.51 -1.23 10.28
N THR A 766 23.36 -1.71 9.83
CA THR A 766 22.31 -0.92 9.18
C THR A 766 20.95 -1.35 9.73
N ILE A 767 20.08 -0.39 10.05
CA ILE A 767 18.73 -0.66 10.56
C ILE A 767 17.81 -1.04 9.39
N VAL A 768 17.03 -2.10 9.59
CA VAL A 768 16.05 -2.67 8.64
C VAL A 768 14.65 -2.23 9.03
N SER A 769 14.33 -2.29 10.32
CA SER A 769 13.08 -1.79 10.87
C SER A 769 13.31 -1.25 12.28
N ILE A 770 12.44 -0.35 12.71
CA ILE A 770 12.53 0.28 14.00
C ILE A 770 11.16 0.67 14.53
N SER A 771 10.99 0.61 15.84
CA SER A 771 9.81 1.06 16.53
C SER A 771 10.18 1.92 17.74
N TRP A 772 9.37 2.94 17.99
CA TRP A 772 9.57 3.94 19.03
C TRP A 772 8.37 3.96 19.98
N THR A 773 8.63 4.14 21.26
CA THR A 773 7.61 4.56 22.24
C THR A 773 7.61 6.08 22.30
N LYS A 774 6.50 6.69 21.91
CA LYS A 774 6.32 8.14 21.90
C LYS A 774 5.49 8.54 23.13
N PRO A 775 6.09 9.14 24.16
CA PRO A 775 5.36 9.47 25.41
C PRO A 775 4.30 10.57 25.25
N TRP A 776 4.32 11.29 24.12
CA TRP A 776 3.34 12.33 23.78
C TRP A 776 2.10 11.79 23.05
N LEU A 777 2.04 10.49 22.69
CA LEU A 777 0.85 9.89 22.07
C LEU A 777 -0.21 9.48 23.08
#